data_AF-A0A7S0SRY3-F1
#
_entry.id   AF-A0A7S0SRY3-F1
#
_cell.length_a   1.000
_cell.length_b   1.000
_cell.length_c   1.000
_cell.angle_alpha   90.00
_cell.angle_beta   90.00
_cell.angle_gamma   90.00
#
_symmetry.space_group_name_H-M   'P 1'
#
loop_
_entity.id
_entity.type
_entity.pdbx_description
1 polymer ?
#
loop_
_entity_poly.entity_id
_entity_poly.type
_entity_poly.pdbx_seq_one_letter_code
_entity_poly.pdbx_strand_id
1 'polypeptide(L)'
;MGIALASSASRVRRRGDRTAVLLRVAAAAFVVTACLHAPQRASADDDHDASVFPNEEDSDADDALPPSEDVPLHSFEVAVITTGKASGNERQVQKHAFFLRGDDAVAAATRFLYLHTLPMEHVQHFTHIFKSEWHERVPEAVKPREKTRRGRSKPMGPRGYLERGVEHAAAGRNDEAHFDYARALTGEGADDPEADAAQRLDQHLTEEAVELLMQHHRTHSRALVAADKAREVKAVAHEREVKVMEARKANKERRAEDTVDFQAACRAAGWRSSKEEAAATPDQSDASTATAATPVSPLHTVSLSLNRGNGKDQIDVAAVIKPGEDAAVAAVAFCTAHSIFAPAQALQLGLDIHRSAEAAGVTVPTRAPADEADPVGACMTAATALMEGSEDDGSAAATMLVRAWIHGGASRSPEVSLQIKSDLGLALRMYAPYRAMYAAIQDEDWDKVVEHAAEGDKVMPKRKPDPLRKLAVARAHWALGQLAAAERNADRAIAAGKKNGDWRRGQVRALAVSLGSAAAIKRGDSETALRFFAFAMRADPDTPLFKVAYKGIKASQKAIADADVKLDRGESRQAMSSADSAAATLRGLGADEAGAMFAEIDSRRCRAHGQMRAFEHALGACERAAKAVGCPHVPSDAKEAEAKSAESRCAAAEPRAYARVLMARAEVHLRDRYPEGALADLHNAQERIQPTAQRGSGEAGRLLRDISEKLQQAEQEKHKHDNNRDHGKMLDLPENLGELPKDRRCDFIKKAYKKSALKWHPDKAMEAGKMRAARKMNEMTEARDHVNERMGCTAPKKDPNEHQQRGHAQNEHIERMRQQHFQRAHQQQRQQQQQRQRQWQQRRQEEQKGEEVHEPPAANRPFFQIKIPATEVAIRGGGSGGSSSATPSSRSSSNTGVGPSSRTCTRASAGGGWRGGDGALTWMVLAGAISGMAAVPVKMFLHDPMPSQRLKARVLAAATAVGAALEEHVGVSRGLEWDGAHVVIAVRLPGEWAQMTAGAAGTIGMDSSEDGEAVVYSAADVALDAHTCRRLHLPAQIGPAWSWAHLVAPEGVAEKKAAVQHGAAAVRRWLKELPRALMERLPRRPAGGAEVEAGGEGGKDGSVGDHA
;
A
#
# COMPACT_ATOMS: atom_id res chain seq x y z
N MET A 1 52.08 -6.16 11.31
CA MET A 1 51.88 -5.87 12.74
C MET A 1 50.41 -6.12 13.05
N GLY A 2 50.11 -7.01 14.02
CA GLY A 2 48.75 -7.38 14.46
C GLY A 2 47.95 -6.15 14.93
N ILE A 3 46.63 -6.12 14.83
CA ILE A 3 45.61 -7.00 15.43
C ILE A 3 45.77 -7.12 16.95
N ALA A 4 44.86 -6.47 17.70
CA ALA A 4 43.86 -7.10 18.58
C ALA A 4 42.95 -5.97 19.12
N LEU A 5 41.60 -6.01 19.05
CA LEU A 5 40.65 -6.95 19.69
C LEU A 5 40.86 -6.99 21.23
N ALA A 6 39.87 -6.92 22.11
CA ALA A 6 38.42 -6.84 22.02
C ALA A 6 37.86 -6.61 23.44
N SER A 7 36.54 -6.39 23.53
CA SER A 7 35.65 -6.94 24.57
C SER A 7 35.75 -6.30 25.98
N SER A 8 34.73 -6.20 26.82
CA SER A 8 33.40 -6.81 26.86
C SER A 8 32.53 -6.04 27.87
N ALA A 9 31.23 -6.04 27.60
CA ALA A 9 30.17 -6.40 28.56
C ALA A 9 30.04 -5.68 29.92
N SER A 10 28.96 -4.91 30.00
CA SER A 10 27.81 -5.19 30.88
C SER A 10 27.77 -4.64 32.32
N ARG A 11 26.54 -4.22 32.66
CA ARG A 11 25.85 -4.19 33.96
C ARG A 11 25.83 -2.90 34.80
N VAL A 12 24.58 -2.41 34.90
CA VAL A 12 23.83 -2.09 36.14
C VAL A 12 24.00 -0.69 36.75
N ARG A 13 22.89 0.06 36.77
CA ARG A 13 22.25 0.64 37.99
C ARG A 13 20.96 1.37 37.58
N ARG A 14 19.78 0.78 37.86
CA ARG A 14 18.91 1.10 39.01
C ARG A 14 18.72 2.60 39.22
N ARG A 15 17.62 3.15 38.69
CA ARG A 15 17.02 4.40 39.17
C ARG A 15 16.38 4.12 40.52
N GLY A 16 16.74 4.92 41.51
CA GLY A 16 16.18 4.88 42.85
C GLY A 16 14.86 5.65 42.92
N ASP A 17 13.97 5.09 43.74
CA ASP A 17 12.80 5.74 44.32
C ASP A 17 13.15 7.06 44.98
N ARG A 18 12.33 8.09 44.71
CA ARG A 18 12.01 9.14 45.68
C ARG A 18 10.54 9.54 45.52
N THR A 19 9.71 8.96 46.37
CA THR A 19 8.37 9.43 46.73
C THR A 19 8.44 10.46 47.86
N ALA A 20 7.48 11.39 47.82
CA ALA A 20 7.07 12.35 48.87
C ALA A 20 8.10 13.45 49.23
N VAL A 21 7.79 14.74 49.32
CA VAL A 21 6.69 15.41 50.02
C VAL A 21 6.57 16.82 49.43
N LEU A 22 5.35 17.28 49.09
CA LEU A 22 4.80 18.60 49.49
C LEU A 22 3.46 18.85 48.76
N LEU A 23 2.41 18.93 49.56
CA LEU A 23 1.03 19.23 49.18
C LEU A 23 0.52 20.32 50.14
N ARG A 24 -0.41 21.15 49.65
CA ARG A 24 -1.15 22.30 50.26
C ARG A 24 -0.51 23.65 49.90
N VAL A 25 -1.20 24.61 49.28
CA VAL A 25 -2.54 25.16 49.62
C VAL A 25 -3.34 25.54 48.37
N ALA A 26 -4.66 25.42 48.46
CA ALA A 26 -5.66 25.69 47.44
C ALA A 26 -6.31 27.10 47.56
N ALA A 27 -6.92 27.52 46.45
CA ALA A 27 -8.16 28.32 46.31
C ALA A 27 -8.13 29.87 46.34
N ALA A 28 -9.13 30.42 45.60
CA ALA A 28 -9.59 31.81 45.39
C ALA A 28 -8.87 32.58 44.25
N ALA A 29 -9.50 33.25 43.28
CA ALA A 29 -10.89 33.61 42.99
C ALA A 29 -11.01 34.05 41.51
N PHE A 30 -12.21 33.94 40.88
CA PHE A 30 -12.90 35.02 40.15
C PHE A 30 -14.14 34.49 39.40
N VAL A 31 -15.32 34.96 39.80
CA VAL A 31 -16.62 34.86 39.12
C VAL A 31 -17.22 36.27 39.09
N VAL A 32 -18.04 36.55 38.06
CA VAL A 32 -18.82 37.78 37.74
C VAL A 32 -18.00 38.86 37.00
N THR A 33 -18.26 39.21 35.73
CA THR A 33 -19.52 39.81 35.26
C THR A 33 -19.66 39.71 33.72
N ALA A 34 -20.85 39.32 33.28
CA ALA A 34 -21.32 39.31 31.90
C ALA A 34 -21.87 40.67 31.45
N CYS A 35 -21.92 40.91 30.14
CA CYS A 35 -23.07 41.41 29.36
C CYS A 35 -22.61 42.19 28.12
N LEU A 36 -23.05 41.72 26.93
CA LEU A 36 -23.49 42.44 25.72
C LEU A 36 -22.98 41.77 24.43
N HIS A 37 -23.77 40.86 23.83
CA HIS A 37 -24.41 41.03 22.50
C HIS A 37 -25.10 39.74 21.99
N ALA A 38 -26.23 39.98 21.33
CA ALA A 38 -27.34 39.14 20.86
C ALA A 38 -27.01 38.00 19.84
N PRO A 39 -27.98 37.11 19.54
CA PRO A 39 -27.73 35.73 19.10
C PRO A 39 -27.73 35.55 17.57
N GLN A 40 -26.85 34.67 17.08
CA GLN A 40 -27.00 34.00 15.79
C GLN A 40 -27.04 32.49 15.99
N ARG A 41 -27.96 31.86 15.26
CA ARG A 41 -28.34 30.44 15.32
C ARG A 41 -27.13 29.51 15.24
N ALA A 42 -26.96 28.69 16.28
CA ALA A 42 -26.14 27.50 16.27
C ALA A 42 -26.76 26.43 15.35
N SER A 43 -26.01 26.01 14.32
CA SER A 43 -26.08 24.65 13.80
C SER A 43 -25.23 23.79 14.72
N ALA A 44 -25.82 22.72 15.25
CA ALA A 44 -25.17 21.78 16.12
C ALA A 44 -23.93 21.15 15.44
N ASP A 45 -22.80 21.25 16.13
CA ASP A 45 -21.62 20.42 15.91
C ASP A 45 -21.90 19.07 16.58
N ASP A 46 -22.14 18.03 15.77
CA ASP A 46 -22.06 16.63 16.20
C ASP A 46 -20.59 16.20 16.13
N ASP A 47 -19.87 16.42 17.23
CA ASP A 47 -18.56 15.81 17.49
C ASP A 47 -18.76 14.31 17.79
N HIS A 48 -18.76 13.48 16.75
CA HIS A 48 -18.61 12.04 16.91
C HIS A 48 -17.13 11.71 17.21
N ASP A 49 -16.90 11.35 18.47
CA ASP A 49 -15.68 10.75 19.00
C ASP A 49 -15.21 9.52 18.19
N ALA A 50 -14.20 9.71 17.34
CA ALA A 50 -13.65 8.70 16.44
C ALA A 50 -12.63 7.75 17.11
N SER A 51 -12.93 7.21 18.30
CA SER A 51 -12.00 6.31 19.02
C SER A 51 -12.55 4.94 19.43
N VAL A 52 -13.74 4.56 18.98
CA VAL A 52 -14.22 3.18 19.06
C VAL A 52 -14.17 2.58 17.66
N PHE A 53 -13.41 1.49 17.49
CA PHE A 53 -13.50 0.68 16.27
C PHE A 53 -14.98 0.38 16.02
N PRO A 54 -15.58 0.71 14.87
CA PRO A 54 -16.94 0.32 14.61
C PRO A 54 -16.99 -1.20 14.69
N ASN A 55 -17.78 -1.73 15.62
CA ASN A 55 -18.14 -3.14 15.60
C ASN A 55 -18.74 -3.40 14.21
N GLU A 56 -18.23 -4.42 13.50
CA GLU A 56 -18.64 -4.78 12.14
C GLU A 56 -20.13 -5.18 12.02
N GLU A 57 -20.90 -5.09 13.10
CA GLU A 57 -22.30 -5.49 13.22
C GLU A 57 -23.31 -4.42 12.77
N ASP A 58 -22.94 -3.14 12.65
CA ASP A 58 -23.82 -2.09 12.09
C ASP A 58 -23.86 -2.07 10.53
N SER A 59 -23.52 -3.19 9.88
CA SER A 59 -23.27 -3.26 8.42
C SER A 59 -24.52 -3.31 7.53
N ASP A 60 -25.72 -3.17 8.07
CA ASP A 60 -26.94 -3.11 7.27
C ASP A 60 -27.22 -1.70 6.71
N ALA A 61 -26.43 -0.69 7.12
CA ALA A 61 -26.47 0.67 6.53
C ALA A 61 -25.67 0.80 5.22
N ASP A 62 -25.06 -0.29 4.71
CA ASP A 62 -24.45 -0.37 3.37
C ASP A 62 -25.49 -0.46 2.22
N ASP A 63 -26.75 -0.10 2.50
CA ASP A 63 -27.80 0.08 1.50
C ASP A 63 -27.39 1.16 0.50
N ALA A 64 -27.01 0.71 -0.70
CA ALA A 64 -26.76 1.47 -1.93
C ALA A 64 -26.35 2.94 -1.73
N LEU A 65 -25.05 3.24 -1.88
CA LEU A 65 -24.54 4.61 -1.95
C LEU A 65 -25.54 5.47 -2.72
N PRO A 66 -26.18 6.46 -2.09
CA PRO A 66 -27.19 7.24 -2.78
C PRO A 66 -26.53 7.80 -4.04
N PRO A 67 -27.17 7.68 -5.21
CA PRO A 67 -26.58 8.15 -6.45
C PRO A 67 -26.21 9.61 -6.22
N SER A 68 -24.92 9.90 -6.43
CA SER A 68 -24.41 11.26 -6.23
C SER A 68 -25.24 12.20 -7.08
N GLU A 69 -25.49 13.42 -6.60
CA GLU A 69 -26.30 14.41 -7.35
C GLU A 69 -25.71 14.70 -8.75
N ASP A 70 -24.42 14.43 -8.94
CA ASP A 70 -23.68 14.60 -10.19
C ASP A 70 -23.77 13.40 -11.15
N VAL A 71 -24.38 12.28 -10.74
CA VAL A 71 -24.52 11.08 -11.57
C VAL A 71 -25.80 11.18 -12.41
N PRO A 72 -25.71 10.96 -13.74
CA PRO A 72 -26.88 10.87 -14.59
C PRO A 72 -27.92 9.89 -14.05
N LEU A 73 -29.12 10.41 -13.79
CA LEU A 73 -30.30 9.65 -13.39
C LEU A 73 -30.79 8.76 -14.53
N HIS A 74 -30.80 9.32 -15.74
CA HIS A 74 -31.18 8.65 -16.97
C HIS A 74 -30.42 9.28 -18.13
N SER A 75 -29.90 8.46 -19.04
CA SER A 75 -29.16 8.90 -20.22
C SER A 75 -29.75 8.33 -21.50
N PHE A 76 -29.84 9.14 -22.55
CA PHE A 76 -30.44 8.78 -23.83
C PHE A 76 -29.74 9.52 -24.98
N GLU A 77 -30.01 9.13 -26.22
CA GLU A 77 -29.44 9.77 -27.41
C GLU A 77 -30.49 10.60 -28.14
N VAL A 78 -30.13 11.83 -28.47
CA VAL A 78 -30.97 12.76 -29.24
C VAL A 78 -30.31 13.02 -30.58
N ALA A 79 -31.09 12.85 -31.65
CA ALA A 79 -30.62 13.18 -32.99
C ALA A 79 -30.60 14.69 -33.18
N VAL A 80 -29.44 15.25 -33.51
CA VAL A 80 -29.26 16.67 -33.83
C VAL A 80 -28.89 16.81 -35.29
N ILE A 81 -29.64 17.63 -36.03
CA ILE A 81 -29.29 17.97 -37.40
C ILE A 81 -28.25 19.08 -37.34
N THR A 82 -27.05 18.80 -37.85
CA THR A 82 -25.96 19.78 -37.94
C THR A 82 -25.68 20.07 -39.41
N THR A 83 -25.70 21.35 -39.78
CA THR A 83 -25.28 21.81 -41.11
C THR A 83 -23.75 21.96 -41.11
N GLY A 84 -23.07 21.17 -41.94
CA GLY A 84 -21.61 21.26 -42.05
C GLY A 84 -21.20 22.62 -42.60
N LYS A 85 -20.44 23.42 -41.83
CA LYS A 85 -20.01 24.78 -42.22
C LYS A 85 -19.35 24.88 -43.60
N ALA A 86 -18.70 23.82 -44.06
CA ALA A 86 -18.03 23.77 -45.37
C ALA A 86 -18.84 23.05 -46.47
N SER A 87 -19.74 22.15 -46.10
CA SER A 87 -20.45 21.30 -47.07
C SER A 87 -21.88 21.76 -47.37
N GLY A 88 -22.50 22.56 -46.50
CA GLY A 88 -23.93 22.89 -46.58
C GLY A 88 -24.85 21.69 -46.29
N ASN A 89 -24.38 20.46 -46.49
CA ASN A 89 -25.11 19.24 -46.22
C ASN A 89 -25.46 19.12 -44.74
N GLU A 90 -26.74 18.84 -44.51
CA GLU A 90 -27.28 18.43 -43.22
C GLU A 90 -26.78 17.03 -42.89
N ARG A 91 -26.16 16.88 -41.72
CA ARG A 91 -25.81 15.59 -41.16
C ARG A 91 -26.54 15.41 -39.84
N GLN A 92 -27.36 14.37 -39.76
CA GLN A 92 -27.93 13.90 -38.51
C GLN A 92 -26.81 13.26 -37.68
N VAL A 93 -26.56 13.80 -36.50
CA VAL A 93 -25.57 13.32 -35.55
C VAL A 93 -26.29 12.99 -34.25
N GLN A 94 -26.18 11.75 -33.79
CA GLN A 94 -26.68 11.39 -32.46
C GLN A 94 -25.76 11.98 -31.39
N LYS A 95 -26.38 12.67 -30.43
CA LYS A 95 -25.72 13.34 -29.32
C LYS A 95 -26.28 12.82 -28.01
N HIS A 96 -25.40 12.57 -27.05
CA HIS A 96 -25.78 12.07 -25.74
C HIS A 96 -26.46 13.17 -24.90
N ALA A 97 -27.58 12.83 -24.28
CA ALA A 97 -28.40 13.64 -23.38
C ALA A 97 -28.62 12.90 -22.06
N PHE A 98 -28.84 13.62 -20.97
CA PHE A 98 -29.10 13.01 -19.67
C PHE A 98 -29.86 13.93 -18.72
N PHE A 99 -30.53 13.33 -17.74
CA PHE A 99 -31.14 14.00 -16.59
C PHE A 99 -30.25 13.82 -15.36
N LEU A 100 -30.04 14.87 -14.57
CA LEU A 100 -29.50 14.78 -13.21
C LEU A 100 -30.62 14.70 -12.18
N ARG A 101 -30.25 14.36 -10.94
CA ARG A 101 -31.20 14.32 -9.84
C ARG A 101 -31.71 15.73 -9.53
N GLY A 102 -33.02 15.92 -9.65
CA GLY A 102 -33.67 17.23 -9.45
C GLY A 102 -33.76 18.09 -10.71
N ASP A 103 -33.28 17.61 -11.86
CA ASP A 103 -33.54 18.26 -13.14
C ASP A 103 -35.02 18.15 -13.53
N ASP A 104 -35.53 19.23 -14.10
CA ASP A 104 -36.70 19.21 -14.98
C ASP A 104 -36.26 19.09 -16.45
N ALA A 105 -37.24 18.92 -17.35
CA ALA A 105 -36.96 18.80 -18.78
C ALA A 105 -36.32 20.07 -19.37
N VAL A 106 -36.62 21.24 -18.81
CA VAL A 106 -36.04 22.52 -19.25
C VAL A 106 -34.55 22.59 -18.92
N ALA A 107 -34.18 22.25 -17.68
CA ALA A 107 -32.81 22.25 -17.22
C ALA A 107 -31.94 21.25 -18.00
N ALA A 108 -32.47 20.05 -18.22
CA ALA A 108 -31.77 19.02 -19.00
C ALA A 108 -31.62 19.42 -20.49
N ALA A 109 -32.66 19.96 -21.12
CA ALA A 109 -32.60 20.46 -22.51
C ALA A 109 -31.63 21.63 -22.66
N THR A 110 -31.65 22.56 -21.71
CA THR A 110 -30.75 23.72 -21.71
C THR A 110 -29.30 23.23 -21.62
N ARG A 111 -28.98 22.38 -20.64
CA ARG A 111 -27.63 21.80 -20.50
C ARG A 111 -27.17 21.05 -21.76
N PHE A 112 -28.07 20.29 -22.39
CA PHE A 112 -27.78 19.61 -23.65
C PHE A 112 -27.36 20.58 -24.75
N LEU A 113 -28.07 21.70 -24.91
CA LEU A 113 -27.69 22.72 -25.89
C LEU A 113 -26.32 23.33 -25.59
N TYR A 114 -26.00 23.58 -24.32
CA TYR A 114 -24.69 24.09 -23.89
C TYR A 114 -23.56 23.12 -24.22
N LEU A 115 -23.71 21.85 -23.82
CA LEU A 115 -22.71 20.80 -24.02
C LEU A 115 -22.34 20.60 -25.49
N HIS A 116 -23.33 20.72 -26.37
CA HIS A 116 -23.15 20.50 -27.81
C HIS A 116 -23.01 21.78 -28.61
N THR A 117 -22.87 22.95 -27.96
CA THR A 117 -22.71 24.27 -28.58
C THR A 117 -23.80 24.59 -29.62
N LEU A 118 -25.03 24.21 -29.32
CA LEU A 118 -26.19 24.41 -30.17
C LEU A 118 -26.83 25.79 -29.93
N PRO A 119 -27.56 26.36 -30.90
CA PRO A 119 -28.25 27.65 -30.72
C PRO A 119 -29.28 27.59 -29.58
N MET A 120 -29.29 28.60 -28.70
CA MET A 120 -30.27 28.69 -27.59
C MET A 120 -31.71 28.86 -28.07
N GLU A 121 -31.90 29.34 -29.29
CA GLU A 121 -33.21 29.43 -29.95
C GLU A 121 -33.95 28.08 -29.97
N HIS A 122 -33.21 26.95 -29.92
CA HIS A 122 -33.79 25.62 -29.94
C HIS A 122 -34.23 25.12 -28.55
N VAL A 123 -34.14 25.92 -27.48
CA VAL A 123 -34.44 25.48 -26.11
C VAL A 123 -35.86 24.92 -25.98
N GLN A 124 -36.86 25.58 -26.57
CA GLN A 124 -38.25 25.11 -26.55
C GLN A 124 -38.42 23.75 -27.23
N HIS A 125 -37.77 23.56 -28.39
CA HIS A 125 -37.83 22.31 -29.13
C HIS A 125 -37.25 21.14 -28.32
N PHE A 126 -36.05 21.32 -27.76
CA PHE A 126 -35.44 20.25 -26.95
C PHE A 126 -36.15 20.07 -25.61
N THR A 127 -36.72 21.10 -25.00
CA THR A 127 -37.57 20.94 -23.81
C THR A 127 -38.75 20.02 -24.10
N HIS A 128 -39.40 20.15 -25.27
CA HIS A 128 -40.49 19.25 -25.64
C HIS A 128 -40.03 17.79 -25.77
N ILE A 129 -38.90 17.56 -26.46
CA ILE A 129 -38.29 16.22 -26.60
C ILE A 129 -37.94 15.63 -25.23
N PHE A 130 -37.38 16.45 -24.33
CA PHE A 130 -36.98 15.98 -23.00
C PHE A 130 -38.21 15.74 -22.12
N LYS A 131 -39.29 16.51 -22.26
CA LYS A 131 -40.56 16.24 -21.58
C LYS A 131 -41.14 14.89 -22.01
N SER A 132 -41.17 14.58 -23.32
CA SER A 132 -41.65 13.27 -23.78
C SER A 132 -40.77 12.13 -23.26
N GLU A 133 -39.45 12.28 -23.33
CA GLU A 133 -38.52 11.25 -22.81
C GLU A 133 -38.69 11.04 -21.29
N TRP A 134 -38.85 12.15 -20.55
CA TRP A 134 -39.07 12.11 -19.10
C TRP A 134 -40.36 11.37 -18.73
N HIS A 135 -41.45 11.62 -19.44
CA HIS A 135 -42.73 10.97 -19.13
C HIS A 135 -42.78 9.51 -19.60
N GLU A 136 -42.26 9.21 -20.80
CA GLU A 136 -42.40 7.91 -21.43
C GLU A 136 -41.36 6.88 -20.99
N ARG A 137 -40.10 7.29 -20.74
CA ARG A 137 -38.97 6.36 -20.63
C ARG A 137 -38.24 6.37 -19.28
N VAL A 138 -38.35 7.45 -18.51
CA VAL A 138 -37.75 7.49 -17.16
C VAL A 138 -38.64 6.67 -16.20
N PRO A 139 -38.11 5.65 -15.49
CA PRO A 139 -38.90 4.86 -14.55
C PRO A 139 -39.44 5.71 -13.39
N GLU A 140 -40.70 5.50 -13.02
CA GLU A 140 -41.38 6.27 -11.96
C GLU A 140 -40.68 6.18 -10.59
N ALA A 141 -40.03 5.04 -10.30
CA ALA A 141 -39.26 4.84 -9.07
C ALA A 141 -38.02 5.74 -8.97
N VAL A 142 -37.51 6.21 -10.13
CA VAL A 142 -36.30 7.01 -10.24
C VAL A 142 -36.63 8.50 -10.33
N LYS A 143 -37.84 8.85 -10.80
CA LYS A 143 -38.32 10.24 -10.78
C LYS A 143 -38.33 10.76 -9.33
N PRO A 144 -37.99 12.04 -9.10
CA PRO A 144 -38.14 12.65 -7.78
C PRO A 144 -39.58 12.43 -7.34
N ARG A 145 -39.79 11.72 -6.22
CA ARG A 145 -41.12 11.63 -5.61
C ARG A 145 -41.67 13.05 -5.51
N GLU A 146 -42.81 13.30 -6.15
CA GLU A 146 -43.52 14.57 -5.99
C GLU A 146 -43.62 14.81 -4.49
N LYS A 147 -42.94 15.85 -4.00
CA LYS A 147 -43.00 16.20 -2.59
C LYS A 147 -44.45 16.57 -2.36
N THR A 148 -45.20 15.68 -1.71
CA THR A 148 -46.60 15.85 -1.30
C THR A 148 -46.78 16.91 -0.21
N ARG A 149 -45.95 17.98 -0.22
CA ARG A 149 -46.12 19.16 0.61
C ARG A 149 -47.33 19.94 0.09
N ARG A 150 -48.50 19.59 0.60
CA ARG A 150 -49.82 20.22 0.40
C ARG A 150 -49.92 21.70 0.89
N GLY A 151 -48.89 22.53 0.68
CA GLY A 151 -48.93 23.89 1.25
C GLY A 151 -47.88 24.90 0.81
N ARG A 152 -47.25 24.78 -0.37
CA ARG A 152 -46.38 25.86 -0.88
C ARG A 152 -46.80 26.35 -2.26
N SER A 153 -46.81 27.69 -2.35
CA SER A 153 -46.80 28.60 -3.50
C SER A 153 -47.23 28.01 -4.84
N LYS A 154 -48.26 28.61 -5.44
CA LYS A 154 -48.63 28.43 -6.85
C LYS A 154 -47.35 28.31 -7.71
N PRO A 155 -47.31 27.39 -8.69
CA PRO A 155 -46.17 27.27 -9.59
C PRO A 155 -45.82 28.65 -10.14
N MET A 156 -44.53 28.97 -10.12
CA MET A 156 -44.05 30.27 -10.54
C MET A 156 -44.33 30.39 -12.05
N GLY A 157 -44.96 31.49 -12.48
CA GLY A 157 -45.18 31.72 -13.90
C GLY A 157 -43.91 32.16 -14.63
N PRO A 158 -43.94 32.24 -15.97
CA PRO A 158 -42.82 32.64 -16.81
C PRO A 158 -42.12 33.94 -16.37
N ARG A 159 -42.91 34.96 -16.03
CA ARG A 159 -42.39 36.24 -15.52
C ARG A 159 -41.67 36.09 -14.17
N GLY A 160 -42.21 35.26 -13.28
CA GLY A 160 -41.57 35.01 -11.98
C GLY A 160 -40.24 34.27 -12.12
N TYR A 161 -40.13 33.34 -13.08
CA TYR A 161 -38.84 32.73 -13.40
C TYR A 161 -37.84 33.75 -13.96
N LEU A 162 -38.27 34.67 -14.84
CA LEU A 162 -37.39 35.74 -15.33
C LEU A 162 -36.84 36.60 -14.18
N GLU A 163 -37.72 37.08 -13.29
CA GLU A 163 -37.35 37.90 -12.12
C GLU A 163 -36.38 37.15 -11.20
N ARG A 164 -36.69 35.87 -10.89
CA ARG A 164 -35.81 35.02 -10.08
C ARG A 164 -34.47 34.75 -10.75
N GLY A 165 -34.45 34.60 -12.07
CA GLY A 165 -33.22 34.45 -12.85
C GLY A 165 -32.29 35.66 -12.71
N VAL A 166 -32.85 36.88 -12.75
CA VAL A 166 -32.11 38.13 -12.51
C VAL A 166 -31.55 38.17 -11.10
N GLU A 167 -32.33 37.75 -10.10
CA GLU A 167 -31.86 37.64 -8.71
C GLU A 167 -30.72 36.62 -8.55
N HIS A 168 -30.83 35.44 -9.18
CA HIS A 168 -29.77 34.43 -9.18
C HIS A 168 -28.50 34.94 -9.86
N ALA A 169 -28.61 35.66 -10.97
CA ALA A 169 -27.48 36.27 -11.66
C ALA A 169 -26.80 37.32 -10.78
N ALA A 170 -27.58 38.20 -10.14
CA ALA A 170 -27.07 39.21 -9.20
C ALA A 170 -26.37 38.59 -7.98
N ALA A 171 -26.85 37.43 -7.52
CA ALA A 171 -26.24 36.66 -6.43
C ALA A 171 -25.01 35.83 -6.87
N GLY A 172 -24.63 35.86 -8.15
CA GLY A 172 -23.53 35.06 -8.71
C GLY A 172 -23.87 33.56 -8.88
N ARG A 173 -25.14 33.16 -8.68
CA ARG A 173 -25.65 31.80 -8.90
C ARG A 173 -26.02 31.60 -10.37
N ASN A 174 -25.00 31.70 -11.21
CA ASN A 174 -25.09 31.68 -12.66
C ASN A 174 -25.76 30.41 -13.22
N ASP A 175 -25.55 29.27 -12.55
CA ASP A 175 -26.16 28.00 -12.95
C ASP A 175 -27.68 27.99 -12.70
N GLU A 176 -28.18 28.68 -11.69
CA GLU A 176 -29.62 28.73 -11.42
C GLU A 176 -30.31 29.77 -12.31
N ALA A 177 -29.64 30.91 -12.52
CA ALA A 177 -30.13 32.00 -13.36
C ALA A 177 -30.44 31.53 -14.79
N HIS A 178 -29.55 30.73 -15.39
CA HIS A 178 -29.75 30.30 -16.76
C HIS A 178 -30.91 29.30 -16.91
N PHE A 179 -31.10 28.40 -15.94
CA PHE A 179 -32.26 27.51 -15.95
C PHE A 179 -33.55 28.31 -15.83
N ASP A 180 -33.56 29.35 -14.99
CA ASP A 180 -34.74 30.20 -14.82
C ASP A 180 -35.07 31.04 -16.07
N TYR A 181 -34.07 31.58 -16.77
CA TYR A 181 -34.32 32.23 -18.07
C TYR A 181 -34.87 31.25 -19.11
N ALA A 182 -34.37 30.01 -19.15
CA ALA A 182 -34.91 28.98 -20.02
C ALA A 182 -36.35 28.55 -19.64
N ARG A 183 -36.67 28.48 -18.34
CA ARG A 183 -38.04 28.20 -17.85
C ARG A 183 -39.02 29.30 -18.23
N ALA A 184 -38.57 30.55 -18.13
CA ALA A 184 -39.33 31.71 -18.58
C ALA A 184 -39.68 31.60 -20.08
N LEU A 185 -38.69 31.28 -20.93
CA LEU A 185 -38.88 31.16 -22.38
C LEU A 185 -39.71 29.94 -22.80
N THR A 186 -39.64 28.84 -22.07
CA THR A 186 -40.36 27.60 -22.40
C THR A 186 -41.81 27.59 -21.92
N GLY A 187 -42.22 28.59 -21.14
CA GLY A 187 -43.57 28.70 -20.61
C GLY A 187 -43.87 27.66 -19.52
N GLU A 188 -42.87 27.15 -18.81
CA GLU A 188 -43.09 26.14 -17.78
C GLU A 188 -43.99 26.72 -16.66
N GLY A 189 -45.09 26.02 -16.35
CA GLY A 189 -46.11 26.51 -15.42
C GLY A 189 -47.24 27.35 -16.04
N ALA A 190 -47.20 27.63 -17.35
CA ALA A 190 -48.28 28.32 -18.07
C ALA A 190 -49.47 27.41 -18.45
N ASP A 191 -49.35 26.10 -18.24
CA ASP A 191 -50.39 25.11 -18.52
C ASP A 191 -51.58 25.18 -17.53
N ASP A 192 -51.45 25.96 -16.45
CA ASP A 192 -52.56 26.26 -15.55
C ASP A 192 -53.44 27.35 -16.20
N PRO A 193 -54.67 27.03 -16.67
CA PRO A 193 -55.55 27.99 -17.34
C PRO A 193 -55.97 29.15 -16.42
N GLU A 194 -55.77 29.02 -15.10
CA GLU A 194 -55.98 30.08 -14.09
C GLU A 194 -54.73 30.93 -13.81
N ALA A 195 -53.58 30.64 -14.43
CA ALA A 195 -52.40 31.49 -14.30
C ALA A 195 -52.73 32.89 -14.85
N ASP A 196 -52.72 33.89 -13.96
CA ASP A 196 -53.05 35.28 -14.25
C ASP A 196 -52.38 35.74 -15.56
N ALA A 197 -53.14 36.42 -16.43
CA ALA A 197 -52.59 37.03 -17.65
C ALA A 197 -51.35 37.91 -17.38
N ALA A 198 -51.21 38.41 -16.15
CA ALA A 198 -50.06 39.16 -15.64
C ALA A 198 -48.73 38.36 -15.57
N GLN A 199 -48.79 37.02 -15.59
CA GLN A 199 -47.61 36.15 -15.52
C GLN A 199 -47.07 35.73 -16.90
N ARG A 200 -47.80 36.03 -17.99
CA ARG A 200 -47.32 35.83 -19.35
C ARG A 200 -46.25 36.88 -19.67
N LEU A 201 -45.19 36.45 -20.36
CA LEU A 201 -44.18 37.37 -20.89
C LEU A 201 -44.80 38.11 -22.08
N ASP A 202 -44.70 39.44 -22.08
CA ASP A 202 -44.93 40.21 -23.30
C ASP A 202 -43.75 40.03 -24.27
N GLN A 203 -43.87 40.59 -25.48
CA GLN A 203 -42.83 40.45 -26.49
C GLN A 203 -41.50 41.06 -26.04
N HIS A 204 -41.54 42.20 -25.34
CA HIS A 204 -40.34 42.90 -24.85
C HIS A 204 -39.60 42.06 -23.80
N LEU A 205 -40.31 41.52 -22.81
CA LEU A 205 -39.75 40.65 -21.77
C LEU A 205 -39.26 39.32 -22.34
N THR A 206 -39.87 38.84 -23.42
CA THR A 206 -39.40 37.64 -24.13
C THR A 206 -38.05 37.93 -24.80
N GLU A 207 -37.93 39.07 -25.49
CA GLU A 207 -36.67 39.52 -26.10
C GLU A 207 -35.58 39.73 -25.04
N GLU A 208 -35.93 40.33 -23.90
CA GLU A 208 -35.05 40.50 -22.74
C GLU A 208 -34.57 39.15 -22.18
N ALA A 209 -35.48 38.20 -21.99
CA ALA A 209 -35.13 36.86 -21.50
C ALA A 209 -34.20 36.12 -22.48
N VAL A 210 -34.40 36.25 -23.80
CA VAL A 210 -33.50 35.70 -24.82
C VAL A 210 -32.13 36.37 -24.75
N GLU A 211 -32.06 37.69 -24.63
CA GLU A 211 -30.80 38.43 -24.56
C GLU A 211 -30.01 38.04 -23.31
N LEU A 212 -30.66 37.99 -22.14
CA LEU A 212 -30.05 37.55 -20.89
C LEU A 212 -29.54 36.11 -20.97
N LEU A 213 -30.33 35.18 -21.54
CA LEU A 213 -29.89 33.81 -21.76
C LEU A 213 -28.67 33.74 -22.69
N MET A 214 -28.66 34.50 -23.78
CA MET A 214 -27.53 34.55 -24.72
C MET A 214 -26.27 35.18 -24.11
N GLN A 215 -26.41 36.27 -23.37
CA GLN A 215 -25.31 36.95 -22.68
C GLN A 215 -24.68 36.02 -21.64
N HIS A 216 -25.52 35.35 -20.87
CA HIS A 216 -25.09 34.37 -19.88
C HIS A 216 -24.41 33.18 -20.54
N HIS A 217 -24.96 32.67 -21.65
CA HIS A 217 -24.35 31.61 -22.44
C HIS A 217 -22.93 31.95 -22.91
N ARG A 218 -22.73 33.15 -23.46
CA ARG A 218 -21.39 33.61 -23.91
C ARG A 218 -20.40 33.70 -22.75
N THR A 219 -20.87 34.10 -21.58
CA THR A 219 -20.02 34.35 -20.40
C THR A 219 -19.65 33.05 -19.68
N HIS A 220 -20.58 32.09 -19.59
CA HIS A 220 -20.45 30.91 -18.71
C HIS A 220 -20.35 29.56 -19.42
N SER A 221 -20.49 29.50 -20.75
CA SER A 221 -20.38 28.23 -21.52
C SER A 221 -19.10 27.43 -21.21
N ARG A 222 -17.94 28.10 -21.08
CA ARG A 222 -16.68 27.42 -20.72
C ARG A 222 -16.69 26.83 -19.31
N ALA A 223 -17.31 27.54 -18.36
CA ALA A 223 -17.43 27.07 -16.99
C ALA A 223 -18.35 25.86 -16.91
N LEU A 224 -19.46 25.86 -17.65
CA LEU A 224 -20.39 24.74 -17.73
C LEU A 224 -19.75 23.51 -18.40
N VAL A 225 -19.02 23.67 -19.51
CA VAL A 225 -18.28 22.56 -20.14
C VAL A 225 -17.23 21.98 -19.18
N ALA A 226 -16.53 22.83 -18.42
CA ALA A 226 -15.59 22.37 -17.39
C ALA A 226 -16.30 21.65 -16.24
N ALA A 227 -17.47 22.13 -15.82
CA ALA A 227 -18.30 21.50 -14.79
C ALA A 227 -18.83 20.14 -15.25
N ASP A 228 -19.30 20.02 -16.50
CA ASP A 228 -19.75 18.76 -17.07
C ASP A 228 -18.61 17.75 -17.22
N LYS A 229 -17.43 18.20 -17.66
CA LYS A 229 -16.25 17.33 -17.68
C LYS A 229 -15.86 16.86 -16.28
N ALA A 230 -16.00 17.73 -15.27
CA ALA A 230 -15.80 17.33 -13.87
C ALA A 230 -16.88 16.33 -13.41
N ARG A 231 -18.14 16.50 -13.83
CA ARG A 231 -19.24 15.56 -13.57
C ARG A 231 -19.01 14.21 -14.24
N GLU A 232 -18.59 14.17 -15.50
CA GLU A 232 -18.24 12.93 -16.20
C GLU A 232 -17.14 12.17 -15.44
N VAL A 233 -16.11 12.87 -14.99
CA VAL A 233 -15.04 12.29 -14.15
C VAL A 233 -15.61 11.76 -12.83
N LYS A 234 -16.50 12.50 -12.17
CA LYS A 234 -17.17 12.05 -10.93
C LYS A 234 -18.11 10.87 -11.16
N ALA A 235 -18.86 10.83 -12.27
CA ALA A 235 -19.76 9.74 -12.61
C ALA A 235 -18.98 8.45 -12.90
N VAL A 236 -17.89 8.53 -13.66
CA VAL A 236 -16.98 7.41 -13.88
C VAL A 236 -16.34 6.95 -12.57
N ALA A 237 -15.98 7.88 -11.68
CA ALA A 237 -15.48 7.53 -10.35
C ALA A 237 -16.54 6.82 -9.50
N HIS A 238 -17.77 7.32 -9.50
CA HIS A 238 -18.90 6.72 -8.78
C HIS A 238 -19.24 5.32 -9.31
N GLU A 239 -19.34 5.13 -10.63
CA GLU A 239 -19.58 3.81 -11.22
C GLU A 239 -18.49 2.79 -10.83
N ARG A 240 -17.22 3.24 -10.76
CA ARG A 240 -16.12 2.42 -10.26
C ARG A 240 -16.30 2.10 -8.77
N GLU A 241 -16.73 3.05 -7.96
CA GLU A 241 -16.99 2.84 -6.53
C GLU A 241 -18.14 1.86 -6.30
N VAL A 242 -19.24 1.97 -7.06
CA VAL A 242 -20.36 1.02 -7.01
C VAL A 242 -19.87 -0.39 -7.34
N LYS A 243 -19.12 -0.57 -8.44
CA LYS A 243 -18.52 -1.87 -8.79
C LYS A 243 -17.58 -2.41 -7.70
N VAL A 244 -16.84 -1.52 -7.04
CA VAL A 244 -15.97 -1.89 -5.91
C VAL A 244 -16.79 -2.33 -4.70
N MET A 245 -17.87 -1.63 -4.38
CA MET A 245 -18.78 -1.98 -3.27
C MET A 245 -19.45 -3.32 -3.50
N GLU A 246 -20.01 -3.56 -4.68
CA GLU A 246 -20.60 -4.86 -5.06
C GLU A 246 -19.57 -6.00 -4.96
N ALA A 247 -18.37 -5.77 -5.49
CA ALA A 247 -17.30 -6.77 -5.43
C ALA A 247 -16.77 -6.98 -4.00
N ARG A 248 -16.76 -5.93 -3.16
CA ARG A 248 -16.43 -6.03 -1.73
C ARG A 248 -17.48 -6.84 -0.97
N LYS A 249 -18.77 -6.59 -1.22
CA LYS A 249 -19.88 -7.36 -0.65
C LYS A 249 -19.76 -8.84 -1.01
N ALA A 250 -19.59 -9.16 -2.30
CA ALA A 250 -19.37 -10.53 -2.76
C ALA A 250 -18.12 -11.18 -2.13
N ASN A 251 -17.05 -10.41 -1.86
CA ASN A 251 -15.88 -10.93 -1.13
C ASN A 251 -16.12 -11.14 0.36
N LYS A 252 -16.90 -10.28 1.02
CA LYS A 252 -17.29 -10.44 2.43
C LYS A 252 -18.11 -11.73 2.59
N GLU A 253 -19.10 -11.94 1.72
CA GLU A 253 -19.87 -13.18 1.63
C GLU A 253 -18.96 -14.40 1.42
N ARG A 254 -18.03 -14.33 0.46
CA ARG A 254 -17.05 -15.41 0.24
C ARG A 254 -16.22 -15.75 1.46
N ARG A 255 -15.76 -14.75 2.24
CA ARG A 255 -14.97 -14.98 3.47
C ARG A 255 -15.78 -15.58 4.61
N ALA A 256 -17.05 -15.17 4.74
CA ALA A 256 -17.96 -15.74 5.72
C ALA A 256 -18.19 -17.22 5.41
N GLU A 257 -18.45 -17.53 4.15
CA GLU A 257 -18.59 -18.90 3.67
C GLU A 257 -17.28 -19.71 3.80
N ASP A 258 -16.09 -19.14 3.53
CA ASP A 258 -14.78 -19.80 3.78
C ASP A 258 -14.60 -20.15 5.27
N THR A 259 -15.20 -19.38 6.17
CA THR A 259 -15.21 -19.67 7.62
C THR A 259 -16.13 -20.84 7.95
N VAL A 260 -17.34 -20.85 7.38
CA VAL A 260 -18.27 -21.98 7.50
C VAL A 260 -17.67 -23.26 6.92
N ASP A 261 -17.02 -23.15 5.77
CA ASP A 261 -16.29 -24.23 5.10
C ASP A 261 -15.15 -24.77 5.95
N PHE A 262 -14.37 -23.89 6.58
CA PHE A 262 -13.31 -24.30 7.51
C PHE A 262 -13.89 -25.07 8.71
N GLN A 263 -14.95 -24.56 9.33
CA GLN A 263 -15.63 -25.26 10.43
C GLN A 263 -16.24 -26.59 9.97
N ALA A 264 -16.79 -26.65 8.76
CA ALA A 264 -17.30 -27.88 8.17
C ALA A 264 -16.17 -28.89 7.92
N ALA A 265 -15.00 -28.45 7.45
CA ALA A 265 -13.82 -29.29 7.27
C ALA A 265 -13.30 -29.83 8.61
N CYS A 266 -13.27 -29.00 9.67
CA CYS A 266 -12.96 -29.45 11.03
C CYS A 266 -13.94 -30.52 11.52
N ARG A 267 -15.26 -30.30 11.36
CA ARG A 267 -16.27 -31.28 11.75
C ARG A 267 -16.20 -32.58 10.96
N ALA A 268 -15.91 -32.51 9.65
CA ALA A 268 -15.75 -33.67 8.78
C ALA A 268 -14.50 -34.50 9.14
N ALA A 269 -13.44 -33.85 9.64
CA ALA A 269 -12.26 -34.51 10.20
C ALA A 269 -12.51 -35.11 11.59
N GLY A 270 -13.75 -35.07 12.10
CA GLY A 270 -14.10 -35.59 13.41
C GLY A 270 -13.74 -34.66 14.55
N TRP A 271 -13.38 -33.40 14.27
CA TRP A 271 -13.14 -32.42 15.32
C TRP A 271 -14.49 -31.85 15.76
N ARG A 272 -15.08 -32.40 16.84
CA ARG A 272 -16.37 -31.97 17.43
C ARG A 272 -16.21 -31.39 18.83
N SER A 273 -16.95 -30.32 19.14
CA SER A 273 -16.77 -29.57 20.38
C SER A 273 -17.23 -30.40 21.56
N SER A 274 -16.54 -30.31 22.70
CA SER A 274 -17.06 -30.88 23.95
C SER A 274 -18.46 -30.33 24.27
N LYS A 275 -18.75 -29.09 23.85
CA LYS A 275 -20.05 -28.42 23.99
C LYS A 275 -21.08 -28.88 22.96
N GLU A 276 -20.69 -29.34 21.78
CA GLU A 276 -21.52 -29.92 20.71
C GLU A 276 -21.80 -31.39 21.02
N GLU A 277 -20.82 -32.11 21.57
CA GLU A 277 -21.02 -33.45 22.14
C GLU A 277 -21.93 -33.41 23.37
N ALA A 278 -21.82 -32.36 24.21
CA ALA A 278 -22.72 -32.14 25.33
C ALA A 278 -24.09 -31.56 24.91
N ALA A 279 -24.16 -30.70 23.88
CA ALA A 279 -25.44 -30.19 23.37
C ALA A 279 -26.18 -31.22 22.50
N ALA A 280 -25.48 -32.25 22.02
CA ALA A 280 -26.10 -33.41 21.40
C ALA A 280 -26.86 -34.31 22.40
N THR A 281 -26.83 -34.03 23.71
CA THR A 281 -27.90 -34.46 24.62
C THR A 281 -29.03 -33.42 24.60
N PRO A 282 -30.22 -33.74 24.08
CA PRO A 282 -31.28 -32.76 23.96
C PRO A 282 -31.91 -32.47 25.32
N ASP A 283 -31.91 -31.20 25.70
CA ASP A 283 -32.91 -30.65 26.60
C ASP A 283 -34.27 -30.70 25.89
N GLN A 284 -35.29 -31.18 26.59
CA GLN A 284 -36.61 -31.49 26.06
C GLN A 284 -37.44 -30.21 25.80
N SER A 285 -37.15 -29.45 24.74
CA SER A 285 -38.11 -28.49 24.20
C SER A 285 -37.62 -27.95 22.86
N ASP A 286 -38.15 -28.52 21.78
CA ASP A 286 -38.62 -27.81 20.57
C ASP A 286 -38.59 -28.76 19.38
N ALA A 287 -39.76 -29.32 19.11
CA ALA A 287 -40.00 -30.22 17.99
C ALA A 287 -40.56 -29.44 16.82
N SER A 288 -39.72 -29.08 15.85
CA SER A 288 -40.14 -29.05 14.45
C SER A 288 -38.95 -28.91 13.49
N THR A 289 -38.91 -29.85 12.54
CA THR A 289 -38.20 -29.79 11.26
C THR A 289 -36.67 -29.90 11.24
N ALA A 290 -36.16 -31.09 11.57
CA ALA A 290 -35.07 -31.71 10.84
C ALA A 290 -35.20 -33.25 10.96
N THR A 291 -34.93 -33.98 9.88
CA THR A 291 -34.75 -35.44 9.86
C THR A 291 -33.60 -35.82 10.79
N ALA A 292 -33.92 -35.95 12.08
CA ALA A 292 -32.99 -36.30 13.13
C ALA A 292 -32.69 -37.80 13.07
N ALA A 293 -31.39 -38.13 13.04
CA ALA A 293 -30.93 -39.47 13.37
C ALA A 293 -31.52 -39.86 14.72
N THR A 294 -32.23 -41.00 14.76
CA THR A 294 -32.87 -41.56 15.95
C THR A 294 -31.89 -41.58 17.12
N PRO A 295 -32.28 -41.18 18.34
CA PRO A 295 -31.40 -41.17 19.51
C PRO A 295 -30.83 -42.58 19.71
N VAL A 296 -29.51 -42.70 19.57
CA VAL A 296 -28.82 -43.96 19.81
C VAL A 296 -28.64 -44.08 21.32
N SER A 297 -29.54 -44.80 21.98
CA SER A 297 -29.43 -45.09 23.41
C SER A 297 -28.05 -45.71 23.71
N PRO A 298 -27.37 -45.28 24.80
CA PRO A 298 -26.09 -45.84 25.17
C PRO A 298 -26.24 -47.35 25.40
N LEU A 299 -25.35 -48.14 24.80
CA LEU A 299 -25.39 -49.59 24.89
C LEU A 299 -25.06 -50.05 26.31
N HIS A 300 -24.10 -49.36 26.95
CA HIS A 300 -23.70 -49.59 28.33
C HIS A 300 -23.10 -48.31 28.91
N THR A 301 -23.28 -48.09 30.21
CA THR A 301 -22.70 -46.94 30.92
C THR A 301 -21.99 -47.43 32.18
N VAL A 302 -20.73 -47.06 32.34
CA VAL A 302 -19.88 -47.43 33.48
C VAL A 302 -19.60 -46.18 34.30
N SER A 303 -20.15 -46.11 35.51
CA SER A 303 -19.86 -45.02 36.45
C SER A 303 -18.46 -45.18 37.04
N LEU A 304 -17.66 -44.12 36.98
CA LEU A 304 -16.26 -44.05 37.40
C LEU A 304 -16.09 -42.82 38.29
N SER A 305 -15.25 -42.92 39.32
CA SER A 305 -14.92 -41.76 40.15
C SER A 305 -13.49 -41.31 39.89
N LEU A 306 -13.32 -40.08 39.40
CA LEU A 306 -12.02 -39.49 39.09
C LEU A 306 -11.51 -38.64 40.25
N ASN A 307 -10.34 -38.99 40.79
CA ASN A 307 -9.65 -38.20 41.81
C ASN A 307 -8.68 -37.22 41.14
N ARG A 308 -9.03 -35.93 41.08
CA ARG A 308 -8.17 -34.86 40.55
C ARG A 308 -7.12 -34.41 41.58
N GLY A 309 -6.24 -35.31 42.02
CA GLY A 309 -4.97 -35.00 42.70
C GLY A 309 -4.99 -34.30 44.07
N ASN A 310 -6.08 -33.61 44.46
CA ASN A 310 -6.18 -32.84 45.70
C ASN A 310 -6.92 -33.57 46.82
N GLY A 311 -7.30 -34.84 46.61
CA GLY A 311 -7.97 -35.70 47.59
C GLY A 311 -9.38 -35.27 48.01
N LYS A 312 -9.84 -34.07 47.63
CA LYS A 312 -11.14 -33.49 48.01
C LYS A 312 -12.13 -33.38 46.85
N ASP A 313 -11.66 -33.44 45.62
CA ASP A 313 -12.49 -33.32 44.42
C ASP A 313 -12.59 -34.68 43.72
N GLN A 314 -13.49 -35.53 44.24
CA GLN A 314 -13.93 -36.74 43.57
C GLN A 314 -15.07 -36.34 42.63
N ILE A 315 -14.87 -36.53 41.34
CA ILE A 315 -15.89 -36.25 40.33
C ILE A 315 -16.40 -37.59 39.82
N ASP A 316 -17.69 -37.84 39.99
CA ASP A 316 -18.36 -38.98 39.38
C ASP A 316 -18.59 -38.69 37.89
N VAL A 317 -18.00 -39.52 37.04
CA VAL A 317 -18.10 -39.41 35.60
C VAL A 317 -18.40 -40.78 35.00
N ALA A 318 -19.16 -40.81 33.91
CA ALA A 318 -19.54 -42.07 33.28
C ALA A 318 -18.77 -42.28 31.97
N ALA A 319 -18.19 -43.46 31.78
CA ALA A 319 -17.75 -43.92 30.47
C ALA A 319 -18.94 -44.58 29.75
N VAL A 320 -19.25 -44.11 28.54
CA VAL A 320 -20.42 -44.55 27.78
C VAL A 320 -19.94 -45.34 26.57
N ILE A 321 -20.45 -46.56 26.39
CA ILE A 321 -20.27 -47.36 25.18
C ILE A 321 -21.46 -47.10 24.25
N LYS A 322 -21.21 -46.52 23.08
CA LYS A 322 -22.27 -46.30 22.08
C LYS A 322 -22.45 -47.57 21.22
N PRO A 323 -23.65 -47.83 20.68
CA PRO A 323 -23.87 -48.88 19.69
C PRO A 323 -22.87 -48.79 18.52
N GLY A 324 -22.13 -49.88 18.30
CA GLY A 324 -21.07 -49.96 17.28
C GLY A 324 -19.66 -49.58 17.75
N GLU A 325 -19.52 -49.02 18.96
CA GLU A 325 -18.23 -48.82 19.64
C GLU A 325 -17.91 -50.02 20.53
N ASP A 326 -16.61 -50.24 20.79
CA ASP A 326 -16.15 -51.23 21.74
C ASP A 326 -15.53 -50.60 22.99
N ALA A 327 -15.24 -51.43 23.99
CA ALA A 327 -14.70 -50.99 25.27
C ALA A 327 -13.38 -50.21 25.11
N ALA A 328 -12.56 -50.54 24.11
CA ALA A 328 -11.33 -49.83 23.82
C ALA A 328 -11.57 -48.41 23.29
N VAL A 329 -12.53 -48.23 22.36
CA VAL A 329 -12.92 -46.90 21.87
C VAL A 329 -13.46 -46.06 23.02
N ALA A 330 -14.35 -46.62 23.85
CA ALA A 330 -14.91 -45.93 25.01
C ALA A 330 -13.84 -45.53 26.03
N ALA A 331 -12.87 -46.40 26.30
CA ALA A 331 -11.76 -46.13 27.22
C ALA A 331 -10.85 -45.00 26.72
N VAL A 332 -10.47 -45.01 25.44
CA VAL A 332 -9.64 -43.94 24.86
C VAL A 332 -10.42 -42.63 24.79
N ALA A 333 -11.70 -42.66 24.41
CA ALA A 333 -12.56 -41.47 24.42
C ALA A 333 -12.65 -40.87 25.84
N PHE A 334 -12.83 -41.70 26.87
CA PHE A 334 -12.85 -41.26 28.28
C PHE A 334 -11.49 -40.73 28.73
N CYS A 335 -10.41 -41.47 28.49
CA CYS A 335 -9.06 -41.04 28.87
C CYS A 335 -8.71 -39.69 28.27
N THR A 336 -9.07 -39.50 26.99
CA THR A 336 -8.80 -38.24 26.32
C THR A 336 -9.71 -37.11 26.80
N ALA A 337 -10.96 -37.39 27.20
CA ALA A 337 -11.89 -36.39 27.73
C ALA A 337 -11.48 -35.87 29.09
N HIS A 338 -10.78 -36.70 29.87
CA HIS A 338 -10.34 -36.37 31.22
C HIS A 338 -8.84 -36.15 31.34
N SER A 339 -8.12 -35.98 30.22
CA SER A 339 -6.68 -35.74 30.17
C SER A 339 -5.86 -36.82 30.91
N ILE A 340 -6.31 -38.07 30.86
CA ILE A 340 -5.65 -39.24 31.44
C ILE A 340 -4.67 -39.80 30.42
N PHE A 341 -3.40 -39.38 30.52
CA PHE A 341 -2.35 -39.80 29.58
C PHE A 341 -1.42 -40.89 30.14
N ALA A 342 -1.70 -41.41 31.33
CA ALA A 342 -0.94 -42.50 31.93
C ALA A 342 -1.34 -43.84 31.26
N PRO A 343 -0.43 -44.53 30.56
CA PRO A 343 -0.76 -45.74 29.80
C PRO A 343 -1.36 -46.84 30.69
N ALA A 344 -0.81 -47.01 31.90
CA ALA A 344 -1.30 -48.02 32.83
C ALA A 344 -2.77 -47.78 33.24
N GLN A 345 -3.16 -46.52 33.43
CA GLN A 345 -4.54 -46.17 33.80
C GLN A 345 -5.50 -46.38 32.62
N ALA A 346 -5.08 -46.00 31.39
CA ALA A 346 -5.88 -46.20 30.19
C ALA A 346 -6.11 -47.69 29.87
N LEU A 347 -5.08 -48.52 30.04
CA LEU A 347 -5.18 -49.97 29.86
C LEU A 347 -6.09 -50.63 30.91
N GLN A 348 -5.96 -50.21 32.18
CA GLN A 348 -6.81 -50.70 33.27
C GLN A 348 -8.27 -50.31 33.04
N LEU A 349 -8.52 -49.06 32.67
CA LEU A 349 -9.85 -48.57 32.34
C LEU A 349 -10.50 -49.37 31.20
N GLY A 350 -9.74 -49.68 30.14
CA GLY A 350 -10.23 -50.52 29.03
C GLY A 350 -10.68 -51.91 29.48
N LEU A 351 -9.93 -52.55 30.39
CA LEU A 351 -10.31 -53.83 30.96
C LEU A 351 -11.56 -53.72 31.85
N ASP A 352 -11.64 -52.67 32.66
CA ASP A 352 -12.76 -52.50 33.60
C ASP A 352 -14.07 -52.21 32.84
N ILE A 353 -14.02 -51.38 31.79
CA ILE A 353 -15.15 -51.14 30.90
C ILE A 353 -15.56 -52.44 30.19
N HIS A 354 -14.60 -53.20 29.68
CA HIS A 354 -14.88 -54.46 28.98
C HIS A 354 -15.56 -55.49 29.90
N ARG A 355 -15.00 -55.73 31.08
CA ARG A 355 -15.58 -56.65 32.09
C ARG A 355 -16.96 -56.22 32.55
N SER A 356 -17.16 -54.91 32.74
CA SER A 356 -18.46 -54.36 33.12
C SER A 356 -19.52 -54.60 32.04
N ALA A 357 -19.15 -54.43 30.77
CA ALA A 357 -20.05 -54.68 29.65
C ALA A 357 -20.38 -56.18 29.51
N GLU A 358 -19.39 -57.07 29.66
CA GLU A 358 -19.61 -58.53 29.67
C GLU A 358 -20.54 -58.95 30.82
N ALA A 359 -20.33 -58.41 32.03
CA ALA A 359 -21.19 -58.68 33.19
C ALA A 359 -22.64 -58.21 32.99
N ALA A 360 -22.83 -57.14 32.21
CA ALA A 360 -24.16 -56.64 31.83
C ALA A 360 -24.81 -57.44 30.68
N GLY A 361 -24.16 -58.49 30.18
CA GLY A 361 -24.63 -59.29 29.05
C GLY A 361 -24.58 -58.54 27.71
N VAL A 362 -23.86 -57.41 27.66
CA VAL A 362 -23.68 -56.63 26.45
C VAL A 362 -22.60 -57.30 25.61
N THR A 363 -22.99 -57.93 24.50
CA THR A 363 -22.06 -58.46 23.52
C THR A 363 -21.38 -57.30 22.80
N VAL A 364 -20.26 -56.84 23.35
CA VAL A 364 -19.44 -55.81 22.72
C VAL A 364 -18.75 -56.45 21.51
N PRO A 365 -18.95 -55.94 20.27
CA PRO A 365 -18.25 -56.46 19.12
C PRO A 365 -16.75 -56.19 19.31
N THR A 366 -16.01 -57.21 19.71
CA THR A 366 -14.55 -57.18 19.63
C THR A 366 -14.20 -57.26 18.16
N ARG A 367 -14.02 -56.08 17.55
CA ARG A 367 -13.65 -55.92 16.14
C ARG A 367 -12.18 -56.27 15.95
N ALA A 368 -11.76 -57.42 16.47
CA ALA A 368 -10.55 -58.07 16.03
C ALA A 368 -10.79 -58.52 14.57
N PRO A 369 -9.75 -58.55 13.71
CA PRO A 369 -9.85 -59.27 12.45
C PRO A 369 -10.14 -60.74 12.81
N ALA A 370 -11.41 -61.14 12.66
CA ALA A 370 -11.95 -62.38 13.24
C ALA A 370 -11.30 -63.66 12.68
N ASP A 371 -10.40 -63.53 11.70
CA ASP A 371 -9.71 -64.62 11.00
C ASP A 371 -8.20 -64.71 11.32
N GLU A 372 -7.65 -63.85 12.17
CA GLU A 372 -6.21 -63.87 12.49
C GLU A 372 -5.89 -64.70 13.75
N ALA A 373 -4.95 -65.65 13.61
CA ALA A 373 -4.48 -66.51 14.71
C ALA A 373 -3.78 -65.74 15.85
N ASP A 374 -3.40 -64.47 15.64
CA ASP A 374 -2.77 -63.59 16.62
C ASP A 374 -3.42 -62.19 16.68
N PRO A 375 -4.54 -62.02 17.41
CA PRO A 375 -5.23 -60.74 17.49
C PRO A 375 -4.40 -59.63 18.18
N VAL A 376 -3.47 -59.99 19.08
CA VAL A 376 -2.58 -59.03 19.74
C VAL A 376 -1.55 -58.49 18.75
N GLY A 377 -0.93 -59.39 17.98
CA GLY A 377 0.01 -59.03 16.91
C GLY A 377 -0.64 -58.19 15.82
N ALA A 378 -1.87 -58.54 15.44
CA ALA A 378 -2.69 -57.78 14.48
C ALA A 378 -2.91 -56.34 14.93
N CYS A 379 -3.40 -56.16 16.17
CA CYS A 379 -3.66 -54.85 16.74
C CYS A 379 -2.37 -54.03 16.93
N MET A 380 -1.27 -54.66 17.34
CA MET A 380 0.04 -54.00 17.42
C MET A 380 0.51 -53.50 16.05
N THR A 381 0.45 -54.35 15.03
CA THR A 381 0.85 -54.00 13.65
C THR A 381 -0.03 -52.87 13.11
N ALA A 382 -1.34 -52.93 13.36
CA ALA A 382 -2.27 -51.86 13.01
C ALA A 382 -1.96 -50.57 13.77
N ALA A 383 -1.66 -50.64 15.08
CA ALA A 383 -1.27 -49.49 15.88
C ALA A 383 0.03 -48.86 15.38
N THR A 384 1.04 -49.66 15.04
CA THR A 384 2.29 -49.18 14.44
C THR A 384 2.04 -48.53 13.09
N ALA A 385 1.23 -49.14 12.22
CA ALA A 385 0.86 -48.56 10.94
C ALA A 385 0.11 -47.23 11.10
N LEU A 386 -0.82 -47.13 12.06
CA LEU A 386 -1.50 -45.89 12.45
C LEU A 386 -0.52 -44.87 13.07
N MET A 387 0.49 -45.35 13.80
CA MET A 387 1.58 -44.54 14.32
C MET A 387 2.64 -44.17 13.26
N GLU A 388 2.54 -44.67 12.05
CA GLU A 388 3.39 -44.29 10.92
C GLU A 388 2.57 -43.54 9.84
N GLY A 389 1.24 -43.67 9.89
CA GLY A 389 0.25 -43.13 8.98
C GLY A 389 -0.11 -41.66 9.22
N SER A 390 -1.41 -41.34 9.21
CA SER A 390 -1.91 -39.95 9.34
C SER A 390 -1.71 -39.41 10.76
N GLU A 391 -1.69 -38.10 10.94
CA GLU A 391 -1.53 -37.48 12.28
C GLU A 391 -2.74 -37.74 13.20
N ASP A 392 -3.94 -37.88 12.63
CA ASP A 392 -5.21 -38.06 13.35
C ASP A 392 -5.37 -39.48 13.94
N ASP A 393 -4.52 -40.39 13.47
CA ASP A 393 -4.57 -41.80 13.81
C ASP A 393 -4.06 -42.07 15.24
N GLY A 394 -3.61 -41.06 16.00
CA GLY A 394 -3.15 -41.24 17.39
C GLY A 394 -4.23 -41.83 18.31
N SER A 395 -5.49 -41.40 18.15
CA SER A 395 -6.62 -41.98 18.90
C SER A 395 -6.95 -43.41 18.44
N ALA A 396 -6.88 -43.67 17.14
CA ALA A 396 -7.09 -45.00 16.57
C ALA A 396 -5.97 -45.97 16.98
N ALA A 397 -4.71 -45.51 16.98
CA ALA A 397 -3.55 -46.26 17.45
C ALA A 397 -3.68 -46.58 18.94
N ALA A 398 -4.03 -45.58 19.77
CA ALA A 398 -4.32 -45.80 21.18
C ALA A 398 -5.45 -46.84 21.37
N THR A 399 -6.50 -46.76 20.54
CA THR A 399 -7.61 -47.73 20.56
C THR A 399 -7.12 -49.13 20.21
N MET A 400 -6.31 -49.30 19.16
CA MET A 400 -5.73 -50.60 18.80
C MET A 400 -4.82 -51.16 19.89
N LEU A 401 -4.05 -50.31 20.58
CA LEU A 401 -3.19 -50.73 21.69
C LEU A 401 -4.00 -51.16 22.92
N VAL A 402 -5.11 -50.47 23.22
CA VAL A 402 -6.05 -50.89 24.27
C VAL A 402 -6.75 -52.20 23.88
N ARG A 403 -7.13 -52.38 22.60
CA ARG A 403 -7.65 -53.67 22.08
C ARG A 403 -6.65 -54.80 22.23
N ALA A 404 -5.40 -54.58 21.84
CA ALA A 404 -4.31 -55.55 21.98
C ALA A 404 -4.14 -55.99 23.44
N TRP A 405 -4.32 -55.06 24.39
CA TRP A 405 -4.27 -55.35 25.82
C TRP A 405 -5.46 -56.18 26.29
N ILE A 406 -6.69 -55.83 25.89
CA ILE A 406 -7.93 -56.56 26.21
C ILE A 406 -7.85 -58.01 25.70
N HIS A 407 -7.30 -58.24 24.51
CA HIS A 407 -7.13 -59.57 23.91
C HIS A 407 -6.00 -60.43 24.52
N GLY A 408 -5.50 -60.09 25.71
CA GLY A 408 -4.50 -60.88 26.42
C GLY A 408 -3.06 -60.36 26.29
N GLY A 409 -2.87 -59.10 25.90
CA GLY A 409 -1.54 -58.46 25.92
C GLY A 409 -0.88 -58.47 27.30
N ALA A 410 -1.68 -58.45 28.38
CA ALA A 410 -1.21 -58.54 29.76
C ALA A 410 -0.63 -59.93 30.14
N SER A 411 -1.08 -60.99 29.46
CA SER A 411 -0.65 -62.38 29.69
C SER A 411 0.47 -62.85 28.76
N ARG A 412 0.91 -62.00 27.82
CA ARG A 412 2.06 -62.28 26.93
C ARG A 412 3.39 -61.99 27.62
N SER A 413 4.49 -62.16 26.88
CA SER A 413 5.84 -61.86 27.37
C SER A 413 5.92 -60.43 27.94
N PRO A 414 6.73 -60.20 28.99
CA PRO A 414 6.89 -58.89 29.62
C PRO A 414 7.35 -57.81 28.62
N GLU A 415 8.07 -58.21 27.57
CA GLU A 415 8.50 -57.34 26.47
C GLU A 415 7.31 -56.77 25.68
N VAL A 416 6.35 -57.60 25.29
CA VAL A 416 5.15 -57.16 24.54
C VAL A 416 4.30 -56.23 25.40
N SER A 417 4.14 -56.56 26.68
CA SER A 417 3.44 -55.70 27.64
C SER A 417 4.10 -54.33 27.82
N LEU A 418 5.44 -54.28 27.86
CA LEU A 418 6.19 -53.03 27.96
C LEU A 418 6.07 -52.20 26.67
N GLN A 419 6.13 -52.87 25.52
CA GLN A 419 5.97 -52.24 24.21
C GLN A 419 4.58 -51.59 24.07
N ILE A 420 3.49 -52.32 24.40
CA ILE A 420 2.12 -51.77 24.38
C ILE A 420 2.02 -50.52 25.24
N LYS A 421 2.59 -50.53 26.45
CA LYS A 421 2.57 -49.37 27.36
C LYS A 421 3.35 -48.17 26.81
N SER A 422 4.53 -48.43 26.25
CA SER A 422 5.38 -47.41 25.64
C SER A 422 4.66 -46.75 24.45
N ASP A 423 4.16 -47.58 23.54
CA ASP A 423 3.47 -47.14 22.32
C ASP A 423 2.15 -46.43 22.64
N LEU A 424 1.41 -46.90 23.65
CA LEU A 424 0.19 -46.22 24.08
C LEU A 424 0.51 -44.86 24.68
N GLY A 425 1.59 -44.76 25.46
CA GLY A 425 2.08 -43.49 25.98
C GLY A 425 2.54 -42.54 24.88
N LEU A 426 3.05 -43.04 23.76
CA LEU A 426 3.36 -42.24 22.59
C LEU A 426 2.06 -41.79 21.89
N ALA A 427 1.15 -42.73 21.58
CA ALA A 427 -0.12 -42.46 20.90
C ALA A 427 -1.02 -41.46 21.67
N LEU A 428 -1.06 -41.56 23.00
CA LEU A 428 -1.79 -40.60 23.84
C LEU A 428 -1.12 -39.21 23.87
N ARG A 429 0.22 -39.15 23.96
CA ARG A 429 0.97 -37.88 23.88
C ARG A 429 0.91 -37.24 22.50
N MET A 430 0.71 -38.03 21.46
CA MET A 430 0.44 -37.56 20.12
C MET A 430 -0.92 -36.91 19.98
N TYR A 431 -1.95 -37.53 20.55
CA TYR A 431 -3.33 -37.07 20.42
C TYR A 431 -3.64 -35.87 21.31
N ALA A 432 -2.99 -35.76 22.48
CA ALA A 432 -3.27 -34.72 23.47
C ALA A 432 -3.15 -33.28 22.93
N PRO A 433 -2.03 -32.87 22.29
CA PRO A 433 -1.90 -31.51 21.75
C PRO A 433 -2.91 -31.24 20.64
N TYR A 434 -3.30 -32.25 19.88
CA TYR A 434 -4.27 -32.09 18.79
C TYR A 434 -5.67 -31.80 19.32
N ARG A 435 -6.13 -32.54 20.33
CA ARG A 435 -7.40 -32.28 21.00
C ARG A 435 -7.40 -30.91 21.69
N ALA A 436 -6.29 -30.54 22.33
CA ALA A 436 -6.15 -29.24 22.98
C ALA A 436 -6.17 -28.09 21.95
N MET A 437 -5.45 -28.24 20.83
CA MET A 437 -5.50 -27.31 19.70
C MET A 437 -6.92 -27.15 19.20
N TYR A 438 -7.66 -28.25 19.08
CA TYR A 438 -9.04 -28.20 18.62
C TYR A 438 -9.95 -27.41 19.57
N ALA A 439 -9.91 -27.71 20.87
CA ALA A 439 -10.67 -26.94 21.86
C ALA A 439 -10.35 -25.44 21.74
N ALA A 440 -9.06 -25.10 21.57
CA ALA A 440 -8.63 -23.72 21.36
C ALA A 440 -9.17 -23.09 20.06
N ILE A 441 -9.33 -23.84 18.96
CA ILE A 441 -9.95 -23.30 17.72
C ILE A 441 -11.40 -22.87 17.99
N GLN A 442 -12.12 -23.57 18.85
CA GLN A 442 -13.53 -23.31 19.12
C GLN A 442 -13.75 -22.18 20.11
N ASP A 443 -12.83 -22.08 21.06
CA ASP A 443 -12.74 -20.93 21.96
C ASP A 443 -12.14 -19.69 21.25
N GLU A 444 -11.80 -19.81 19.96
CA GLU A 444 -11.08 -18.81 19.15
C GLU A 444 -9.80 -18.30 19.82
N ASP A 445 -9.16 -19.14 20.64
CA ASP A 445 -7.91 -18.87 21.35
C ASP A 445 -6.72 -19.19 20.43
N TRP A 446 -6.45 -18.28 19.50
CA TRP A 446 -5.45 -18.46 18.44
C TRP A 446 -4.02 -18.64 18.97
N ASP A 447 -3.68 -18.09 20.13
CA ASP A 447 -2.36 -18.27 20.75
C ASP A 447 -2.17 -19.73 21.19
N LYS A 448 -3.16 -20.32 21.86
CA LYS A 448 -3.13 -21.74 22.23
C LYS A 448 -3.13 -22.66 21.03
N VAL A 449 -3.81 -22.31 19.93
CA VAL A 449 -3.74 -23.08 18.68
C VAL A 449 -2.30 -23.20 18.18
N VAL A 450 -1.55 -22.09 18.17
CA VAL A 450 -0.14 -22.08 17.75
C VAL A 450 0.74 -22.88 18.72
N GLU A 451 0.53 -22.73 20.03
CA GLU A 451 1.28 -23.45 21.06
C GLU A 451 1.09 -24.97 20.96
N HIS A 452 -0.17 -25.43 20.95
CA HIS A 452 -0.51 -26.84 20.88
C HIS A 452 -0.09 -27.47 19.55
N ALA A 453 -0.16 -26.73 18.44
CA ALA A 453 0.36 -27.21 17.16
C ALA A 453 1.88 -27.38 17.17
N ALA A 454 2.61 -26.46 17.81
CA ALA A 454 4.06 -26.55 17.96
C ALA A 454 4.47 -27.69 18.89
N GLU A 455 3.69 -27.97 19.93
CA GLU A 455 3.87 -29.16 20.77
C GLU A 455 3.64 -30.45 19.97
N GLY A 456 2.58 -30.52 19.17
CA GLY A 456 2.34 -31.63 18.26
C GLY A 456 3.49 -31.86 17.26
N ASP A 457 4.06 -30.78 16.71
CA ASP A 457 5.24 -30.85 15.82
C ASP A 457 6.49 -31.42 16.52
N LYS A 458 6.66 -31.16 17.84
CA LYS A 458 7.78 -31.72 18.63
C LYS A 458 7.63 -33.21 18.88
N VAL A 459 6.40 -33.68 19.12
CA VAL A 459 6.14 -35.10 19.35
C VAL A 459 6.35 -35.89 18.06
N MET A 460 6.08 -35.29 16.89
CA MET A 460 6.04 -35.99 15.59
C MET A 460 6.93 -35.39 14.48
N PRO A 461 8.27 -35.28 14.67
CA PRO A 461 9.15 -34.61 13.72
C PRO A 461 9.29 -35.34 12.36
N LYS A 462 8.93 -36.63 12.28
CA LYS A 462 9.14 -37.47 11.09
C LYS A 462 7.89 -37.66 10.21
N ARG A 463 6.70 -37.22 10.65
CA ARG A 463 5.46 -37.48 9.92
C ARG A 463 5.15 -36.40 8.88
N LYS A 464 4.30 -36.76 7.91
CA LYS A 464 3.71 -35.80 6.99
C LYS A 464 2.72 -34.94 7.78
N PRO A 465 2.87 -33.61 7.76
CA PRO A 465 1.95 -32.74 8.48
C PRO A 465 0.53 -32.89 7.92
N ASP A 466 -0.47 -32.94 8.78
CA ASP A 466 -1.88 -32.88 8.38
C ASP A 466 -2.18 -31.51 7.75
N PRO A 467 -2.72 -31.46 6.51
CA PRO A 467 -3.06 -30.21 5.87
C PRO A 467 -4.06 -29.37 6.68
N LEU A 468 -5.03 -30.00 7.38
CA LEU A 468 -6.04 -29.26 8.14
C LEU A 468 -5.44 -28.60 9.38
N ARG A 469 -4.57 -29.30 10.12
CA ARG A 469 -3.76 -28.72 11.20
C ARG A 469 -2.94 -27.53 10.73
N LYS A 470 -2.23 -27.65 9.61
CA LYS A 470 -1.43 -26.51 9.08
C LYS A 470 -2.30 -25.35 8.63
N LEU A 471 -3.49 -25.61 8.10
CA LEU A 471 -4.47 -24.57 7.80
C LEU A 471 -4.98 -23.87 9.07
N ALA A 472 -5.28 -24.61 10.13
CA ALA A 472 -5.69 -24.03 11.41
C ALA A 472 -4.60 -23.13 12.01
N VAL A 473 -3.34 -23.56 11.98
CA VAL A 473 -2.20 -22.75 12.40
C VAL A 473 -2.02 -21.51 11.52
N ALA A 474 -2.22 -21.65 10.20
CA ALA A 474 -2.19 -20.50 9.30
C ALA A 474 -3.28 -19.48 9.65
N ARG A 475 -4.48 -19.94 9.99
CA ARG A 475 -5.61 -19.09 10.40
C ARG A 475 -5.33 -18.41 11.73
N ALA A 476 -4.77 -19.14 12.70
CA ALA A 476 -4.34 -18.58 13.98
C ALA A 476 -3.31 -17.46 13.79
N HIS A 477 -2.27 -17.68 12.98
CA HIS A 477 -1.30 -16.63 12.67
C HIS A 477 -1.90 -15.44 11.92
N TRP A 478 -2.89 -15.66 11.06
CA TRP A 478 -3.61 -14.58 10.40
C TRP A 478 -4.40 -13.73 11.40
N ALA A 479 -5.11 -14.36 12.33
CA ALA A 479 -5.85 -13.67 13.41
C ALA A 479 -4.91 -12.89 14.34
N LEU A 480 -3.72 -13.43 14.62
CA LEU A 480 -2.68 -12.77 15.40
C LEU A 480 -1.91 -11.67 14.64
N GLY A 481 -2.24 -11.41 13.37
CA GLY A 481 -1.54 -10.42 12.52
C GLY A 481 -0.14 -10.85 12.08
N GLN A 482 0.25 -12.11 12.31
CA GLN A 482 1.55 -12.67 11.92
C GLN A 482 1.55 -13.18 10.48
N LEU A 483 1.35 -12.26 9.53
CA LEU A 483 1.05 -12.56 8.11
C LEU A 483 2.08 -13.49 7.44
N ALA A 484 3.39 -13.28 7.67
CA ALA A 484 4.42 -14.12 7.08
C ALA A 484 4.41 -15.56 7.63
N ALA A 485 3.97 -15.77 8.87
CA ALA A 485 3.80 -17.10 9.45
C ALA A 485 2.52 -17.77 8.93
N ALA A 486 1.46 -17.00 8.71
CA ALA A 486 0.24 -17.46 8.06
C ALA A 486 0.51 -17.99 6.65
N GLU A 487 1.24 -17.23 5.82
CA GLU A 487 1.64 -17.64 4.47
C GLU A 487 2.44 -18.95 4.47
N ARG A 488 3.47 -19.06 5.33
CA ARG A 488 4.30 -20.28 5.40
C ARG A 488 3.50 -21.50 5.82
N ASN A 489 2.56 -21.36 6.74
CA ASN A 489 1.73 -22.48 7.18
C ASN A 489 0.63 -22.82 6.15
N ALA A 490 0.12 -21.83 5.42
CA ALA A 490 -0.78 -22.06 4.29
C ALA A 490 -0.07 -22.82 3.16
N ASP A 491 1.18 -22.45 2.82
CA ASP A 491 2.00 -23.19 1.84
C ASP A 491 2.28 -24.63 2.31
N ARG A 492 2.57 -24.83 3.59
CA ARG A 492 2.71 -26.16 4.19
C ARG A 492 1.42 -26.97 4.12
N ALA A 493 0.25 -26.35 4.34
CA ALA A 493 -1.04 -27.00 4.21
C ALA A 493 -1.31 -27.45 2.76
N ILE A 494 -0.96 -26.62 1.78
CA ILE A 494 -1.04 -26.96 0.36
C ILE A 494 -0.09 -28.11 0.01
N ALA A 495 1.16 -28.06 0.50
CA ALA A 495 2.17 -29.09 0.26
C ALA A 495 1.82 -30.44 0.90
N ALA A 496 1.15 -30.41 2.06
CA ALA A 496 0.62 -31.57 2.75
C ALA A 496 -0.60 -32.20 2.05
N GLY A 497 -1.40 -31.38 1.37
CA GLY A 497 -2.60 -31.81 0.68
C GLY A 497 -2.35 -32.68 -0.57
N LYS A 498 -3.40 -33.33 -1.04
CA LYS A 498 -3.37 -34.04 -2.34
C LYS A 498 -3.15 -33.03 -3.47
N LYS A 499 -2.14 -33.28 -4.32
CA LYS A 499 -1.79 -32.39 -5.45
C LYS A 499 -2.75 -32.50 -6.63
N ASN A 500 -3.38 -33.67 -6.81
CA ASN A 500 -4.26 -33.96 -7.94
C ASN A 500 -5.74 -33.87 -7.55
N GLY A 501 -6.60 -33.61 -8.53
CA GLY A 501 -8.06 -33.62 -8.42
C GLY A 501 -8.68 -32.22 -8.37
N ASP A 502 -10.00 -32.17 -8.56
CA ASP A 502 -10.79 -30.94 -8.67
C ASP A 502 -10.61 -29.98 -7.50
N TRP A 503 -10.36 -28.70 -7.81
CA TRP A 503 -10.29 -27.66 -6.80
C TRP A 503 -11.70 -27.14 -6.52
N ARG A 504 -12.31 -27.71 -5.49
CA ARG A 504 -13.65 -27.34 -5.04
C ARG A 504 -13.56 -26.48 -3.79
N ARG A 505 -14.58 -25.64 -3.62
CA ARG A 505 -14.84 -24.92 -2.39
C ARG A 505 -14.97 -25.88 -1.20
N GLY A 506 -14.63 -25.43 0.01
CA GLY A 506 -14.63 -26.25 1.22
C GLY A 506 -13.41 -27.16 1.39
N GLN A 507 -12.64 -27.41 0.34
CA GLN A 507 -11.42 -28.21 0.46
C GLN A 507 -10.33 -27.45 1.19
N VAL A 508 -9.64 -28.13 2.12
CA VAL A 508 -8.53 -27.57 2.93
C VAL A 508 -7.47 -26.86 2.07
N ARG A 509 -7.11 -27.43 0.91
CA ARG A 509 -6.14 -26.82 -0.01
C ARG A 509 -6.66 -25.52 -0.65
N ALA A 510 -7.94 -25.44 -0.98
CA ALA A 510 -8.55 -24.25 -1.57
C ALA A 510 -8.61 -23.11 -0.53
N LEU A 511 -9.01 -23.44 0.70
CA LEU A 511 -8.97 -22.52 1.84
C LEU A 511 -7.54 -22.06 2.16
N ALA A 512 -6.55 -22.95 2.07
CA ALA A 512 -5.14 -22.59 2.26
C ALA A 512 -4.64 -21.62 1.17
N VAL A 513 -5.04 -21.80 -0.09
CA VAL A 513 -4.72 -20.86 -1.17
C VAL A 513 -5.38 -19.50 -0.96
N SER A 514 -6.66 -19.45 -0.57
CA SER A 514 -7.35 -18.17 -0.31
C SER A 514 -6.72 -17.43 0.89
N LEU A 515 -6.45 -18.14 1.99
CA LEU A 515 -5.82 -17.56 3.18
C LEU A 515 -4.37 -17.12 2.92
N GLY A 516 -3.56 -17.97 2.29
CA GLY A 516 -2.16 -17.66 1.98
C GLY A 516 -2.02 -16.47 1.02
N SER A 517 -2.89 -16.39 0.00
CA SER A 517 -2.91 -15.24 -0.90
C SER A 517 -3.40 -13.97 -0.22
N ALA A 518 -4.41 -14.04 0.66
CA ALA A 518 -4.87 -12.90 1.45
C ALA A 518 -3.76 -12.38 2.40
N ALA A 519 -3.04 -13.28 3.06
CA ALA A 519 -1.85 -12.98 3.86
C ALA A 519 -0.78 -12.24 3.04
N ALA A 520 -0.47 -12.75 1.85
CA ALA A 520 0.50 -12.12 0.96
C ALA A 520 0.05 -10.73 0.46
N ILE A 521 -1.24 -10.55 0.12
CA ILE A 521 -1.79 -9.24 -0.27
C ILE A 521 -1.69 -8.25 0.90
N LYS A 522 -2.08 -8.65 2.11
CA LYS A 522 -2.02 -7.77 3.29
C LYS A 522 -0.58 -7.39 3.63
N ARG A 523 0.39 -8.31 3.41
CA ARG A 523 1.83 -8.08 3.55
C ARG A 523 2.44 -7.22 2.43
N GLY A 524 1.75 -6.98 1.32
CA GLY A 524 2.31 -6.22 0.19
C GLY A 524 3.11 -7.06 -0.81
N ASP A 525 3.03 -8.39 -0.75
CA ASP A 525 3.78 -9.33 -1.59
C ASP A 525 2.85 -9.93 -2.66
N SER A 526 2.53 -9.11 -3.66
CA SER A 526 1.64 -9.51 -4.75
C SER A 526 2.19 -10.67 -5.60
N GLU A 527 3.51 -10.84 -5.69
CA GLU A 527 4.12 -11.99 -6.36
C GLU A 527 3.81 -13.30 -5.64
N THR A 528 3.96 -13.32 -4.31
CA THR A 528 3.65 -14.49 -3.49
C THR A 528 2.16 -14.81 -3.55
N ALA A 529 1.29 -13.79 -3.54
CA ALA A 529 -0.14 -13.97 -3.75
C ALA A 529 -0.45 -14.64 -5.10
N LEU A 530 0.19 -14.19 -6.18
CA LEU A 530 0.06 -14.81 -7.50
C LEU A 530 0.61 -16.23 -7.54
N ARG A 531 1.65 -16.56 -6.76
CA ARG A 531 2.18 -17.94 -6.66
C ARG A 531 1.17 -18.90 -6.04
N PHE A 532 0.45 -18.48 -4.99
CA PHE A 532 -0.63 -19.29 -4.39
C PHE A 532 -1.72 -19.62 -5.41
N PHE A 533 -2.21 -18.61 -6.14
CA PHE A 533 -3.22 -18.83 -7.17
C PHE A 533 -2.68 -19.63 -8.37
N ALA A 534 -1.43 -19.37 -8.78
CA ALA A 534 -0.80 -20.12 -9.86
C ALA A 534 -0.60 -21.59 -9.51
N PHE A 535 -0.40 -21.93 -8.23
CA PHE A 535 -0.35 -23.33 -7.79
C PHE A 535 -1.69 -24.03 -8.04
N ALA A 536 -2.81 -23.41 -7.62
CA ALA A 536 -4.14 -23.95 -7.86
C ALA A 536 -4.46 -24.02 -9.36
N MET A 537 -4.22 -22.96 -10.12
CA MET A 537 -4.50 -22.87 -11.56
C MET A 537 -3.65 -23.84 -12.41
N ARG A 538 -2.46 -24.25 -11.95
CA ARG A 538 -1.67 -25.29 -12.64
C ARG A 538 -2.23 -26.68 -12.43
N ALA A 539 -2.80 -26.92 -11.25
CA ALA A 539 -3.42 -28.20 -10.92
C ALA A 539 -4.83 -28.33 -11.52
N ASP A 540 -5.56 -27.22 -11.63
CA ASP A 540 -6.89 -27.13 -12.23
C ASP A 540 -7.05 -25.79 -12.97
N PRO A 541 -6.74 -25.74 -14.28
CA PRO A 541 -6.81 -24.51 -15.09
C PRO A 541 -8.22 -23.95 -15.28
N ASP A 542 -9.24 -24.80 -15.14
CA ASP A 542 -10.64 -24.48 -15.45
C ASP A 542 -11.41 -23.99 -14.21
N THR A 543 -10.83 -24.08 -13.01
CA THR A 543 -11.47 -23.61 -11.78
C THR A 543 -11.82 -22.11 -11.85
N PRO A 544 -13.11 -21.75 -11.76
CA PRO A 544 -13.52 -20.35 -11.74
C PRO A 544 -13.18 -19.66 -10.41
N LEU A 545 -12.94 -20.43 -9.34
CA LEU A 545 -12.77 -19.94 -7.97
C LEU A 545 -11.67 -18.89 -7.85
N PHE A 546 -10.51 -19.12 -8.49
CA PHE A 546 -9.33 -18.28 -8.34
C PHE A 546 -9.05 -17.37 -9.53
N LYS A 547 -9.75 -17.57 -10.66
CA LYS A 547 -9.47 -16.88 -11.93
C LYS A 547 -9.70 -15.37 -11.83
N VAL A 548 -10.75 -14.94 -11.13
CA VAL A 548 -11.07 -13.52 -10.92
C VAL A 548 -10.02 -12.85 -10.03
N ALA A 549 -9.69 -13.47 -8.89
CA ALA A 549 -8.68 -12.95 -7.95
C ALA A 549 -7.29 -12.86 -8.59
N TYR A 550 -6.86 -13.91 -9.30
CA TYR A 550 -5.59 -13.94 -10.02
C TYR A 550 -5.49 -12.80 -11.06
N LYS A 551 -6.54 -12.63 -11.90
CA LYS A 551 -6.57 -11.57 -12.90
C LYS A 551 -6.57 -10.18 -12.25
N GLY A 552 -7.31 -10.00 -11.15
CA GLY A 552 -7.36 -8.74 -10.41
C GLY A 552 -5.99 -8.33 -9.85
N ILE A 553 -5.27 -9.25 -9.19
CA ILE A 553 -3.93 -8.96 -8.64
C ILE A 553 -2.92 -8.69 -9.76
N LYS A 554 -2.99 -9.43 -10.86
CA LYS A 554 -2.13 -9.18 -12.02
C LYS A 554 -2.42 -7.82 -12.66
N ALA A 555 -3.69 -7.43 -12.73
CA ALA A 555 -4.09 -6.12 -13.23
C ALA A 555 -3.63 -4.99 -12.28
N SER A 556 -3.72 -5.17 -10.96
CA SER A 556 -3.23 -4.19 -10.00
C SER A 556 -1.71 -4.05 -10.06
N GLN A 557 -0.94 -5.15 -10.16
CA GLN A 557 0.51 -5.11 -10.37
C GLN A 557 0.89 -4.33 -11.64
N LYS A 558 0.19 -4.61 -12.75
CA LYS A 558 0.40 -3.90 -14.01
C LYS A 558 0.12 -2.41 -13.87
N ALA A 559 -0.97 -2.04 -13.20
CA ALA A 559 -1.33 -0.64 -12.98
C ALA A 559 -0.33 0.09 -12.05
N ILE A 560 0.22 -0.60 -11.05
CA ILE A 560 1.28 -0.08 -10.18
C ILE A 560 2.57 0.17 -10.98
N ALA A 561 3.01 -0.79 -11.81
CA ALA A 561 4.18 -0.64 -12.65
C ALA A 561 3.99 0.47 -13.71
N ASP A 562 2.80 0.58 -14.29
CA ASP A 562 2.44 1.66 -15.22
C ASP A 562 2.48 3.03 -14.53
N ALA A 563 2.05 3.12 -13.27
CA ALA A 563 2.18 4.35 -12.48
C ALA A 563 3.65 4.75 -12.28
N ASP A 564 4.57 3.81 -12.03
CA ASP A 564 6.01 4.11 -11.92
C ASP A 564 6.58 4.63 -13.25
N VAL A 565 6.29 3.96 -14.36
CA VAL A 565 6.73 4.42 -15.69
C VAL A 565 6.23 5.83 -16.01
N LYS A 566 4.98 6.15 -15.64
CA LYS A 566 4.40 7.49 -15.81
C LYS A 566 5.02 8.52 -14.87
N LEU A 567 5.35 8.14 -13.63
CA LEU A 567 6.09 9.02 -12.71
C LEU A 567 7.48 9.34 -13.25
N ASP A 568 8.18 8.37 -13.82
CA ASP A 568 9.52 8.58 -14.37
C ASP A 568 9.49 9.49 -15.62
N ARG A 569 8.38 9.47 -16.37
CA ARG A 569 8.11 10.39 -17.49
C ARG A 569 7.63 11.79 -17.04
N GLY A 570 7.32 11.99 -15.77
CA GLY A 570 6.72 13.23 -15.26
C GLY A 570 5.22 13.38 -15.58
N GLU A 571 4.54 12.31 -16.01
CA GLU A 571 3.11 12.28 -16.32
C GLU A 571 2.26 12.07 -15.06
N SER A 572 2.46 12.89 -14.03
CA SER A 572 1.96 12.64 -12.67
C SER A 572 0.45 12.44 -12.57
N ARG A 573 -0.34 13.16 -13.39
CA ARG A 573 -1.81 12.98 -13.42
C ARG A 573 -2.23 11.60 -13.93
N GLN A 574 -1.54 11.10 -14.96
CA GLN A 574 -1.80 9.77 -15.48
C GLN A 574 -1.34 8.70 -14.50
N ALA A 575 -0.22 8.93 -13.81
CA ALA A 575 0.28 8.03 -12.77
C ALA A 575 -0.73 7.89 -11.62
N MET A 576 -1.35 9.00 -11.18
CA MET A 576 -2.43 8.95 -10.18
C MET A 576 -3.61 8.10 -10.67
N SER A 577 -4.07 8.29 -11.91
CA SER A 577 -5.16 7.48 -12.45
C SER A 577 -4.82 5.98 -12.49
N SER A 578 -3.58 5.61 -12.77
CA SER A 578 -3.12 4.21 -12.72
C SER A 578 -3.07 3.67 -11.28
N ALA A 579 -2.60 4.49 -10.33
CA ALA A 579 -2.63 4.17 -8.91
C ALA A 579 -4.07 3.98 -8.39
N ASP A 580 -5.01 4.84 -8.80
CA ASP A 580 -6.43 4.75 -8.45
C ASP A 580 -7.09 3.50 -9.03
N SER A 581 -6.73 3.14 -10.28
CA SER A 581 -7.19 1.90 -10.90
C SER A 581 -6.67 0.67 -10.16
N ALA A 582 -5.42 0.69 -9.69
CA ALA A 582 -4.86 -0.40 -8.87
C ALA A 582 -5.61 -0.52 -7.53
N ALA A 583 -5.85 0.60 -6.85
CA ALA A 583 -6.57 0.64 -5.58
C ALA A 583 -8.02 0.16 -5.74
N ALA A 584 -8.74 0.60 -6.77
CA ALA A 584 -10.09 0.13 -7.06
C ALA A 584 -10.12 -1.39 -7.30
N THR A 585 -9.16 -1.90 -8.08
CA THR A 585 -9.07 -3.34 -8.34
C THR A 585 -8.84 -4.14 -7.05
N LEU A 586 -7.93 -3.69 -6.17
CA LEU A 586 -7.68 -4.37 -4.90
C LEU A 586 -8.86 -4.28 -3.92
N ARG A 587 -9.54 -3.13 -3.83
CA ARG A 587 -10.77 -2.99 -3.03
C ARG A 587 -11.86 -3.93 -3.53
N GLY A 588 -12.01 -4.07 -4.86
CA GLY A 588 -12.91 -5.05 -5.47
C GLY A 588 -12.52 -6.51 -5.23
N LEU A 589 -11.29 -6.79 -4.79
CA LEU A 589 -10.88 -8.11 -4.29
C LEU A 589 -11.10 -8.29 -2.78
N GLY A 590 -11.69 -7.29 -2.11
CA GLY A 590 -11.88 -7.27 -0.66
C GLY A 590 -10.57 -7.10 0.12
N ALA A 591 -9.48 -6.63 -0.53
CA ALA A 591 -8.25 -6.32 0.17
C ALA A 591 -8.50 -5.17 1.16
N ASP A 592 -7.99 -5.34 2.38
CA ASP A 592 -8.05 -4.34 3.45
C ASP A 592 -7.20 -3.12 3.07
N GLU A 593 -7.77 -1.92 3.20
CA GLU A 593 -7.06 -0.65 2.92
C GLU A 593 -5.87 -0.46 3.88
N ALA A 594 -5.90 -1.10 5.06
CA ALA A 594 -4.79 -1.15 6.00
C ALA A 594 -3.70 -2.19 5.62
N GLY A 595 -3.55 -2.50 4.33
CA GLY A 595 -2.57 -3.43 3.79
C GLY A 595 -1.38 -2.74 3.13
N ALA A 596 -0.22 -3.39 3.14
CA ALA A 596 1.01 -2.82 2.55
C ALA A 596 0.94 -2.64 1.02
N MET A 597 0.07 -3.37 0.30
CA MET A 597 -0.22 -3.08 -1.12
C MET A 597 -0.80 -1.67 -1.32
N PHE A 598 -1.71 -1.24 -0.43
CA PHE A 598 -2.27 0.11 -0.49
C PHE A 598 -1.24 1.17 -0.09
N ALA A 599 -0.36 0.85 0.86
CA ALA A 599 0.78 1.71 1.16
C ALA A 599 1.68 1.93 -0.07
N GLU A 600 1.90 0.88 -0.87
CA GLU A 600 2.65 1.00 -2.12
C GLU A 600 1.96 1.93 -3.13
N ILE A 601 0.64 1.83 -3.26
CA ILE A 601 -0.17 2.68 -4.15
C ILE A 601 -0.15 4.13 -3.67
N ASP A 602 -0.37 4.35 -2.37
CA ASP A 602 -0.38 5.68 -1.78
C ASP A 602 1.01 6.34 -1.78
N SER A 603 2.10 5.55 -1.69
CA SER A 603 3.46 6.09 -1.88
C SER A 603 3.66 6.68 -3.29
N ARG A 604 3.03 6.10 -4.31
CA ARG A 604 3.04 6.61 -5.69
C ARG A 604 2.16 7.83 -5.86
N ARG A 605 0.98 7.85 -5.23
CA ARG A 605 0.15 9.06 -5.15
C ARG A 605 0.90 10.20 -4.47
N CYS A 606 1.64 9.91 -3.39
CA CYS A 606 2.49 10.87 -2.70
C CYS A 606 3.56 11.45 -3.65
N ARG A 607 4.31 10.59 -4.37
CA ARG A 607 5.27 11.03 -5.40
C ARG A 607 4.61 11.86 -6.51
N ALA A 608 3.44 11.44 -7.00
CA ALA A 608 2.71 12.14 -8.05
C ALA A 608 2.27 13.55 -7.62
N HIS A 609 1.70 13.68 -6.41
CA HIS A 609 1.37 14.99 -5.84
C HIS A 609 2.63 15.85 -5.62
N GLY A 610 3.74 15.25 -5.19
CA GLY A 610 5.04 15.90 -5.09
C GLY A 610 5.54 16.46 -6.43
N GLN A 611 5.41 15.68 -7.51
CA GLN A 611 5.75 16.12 -8.88
C GLN A 611 4.90 17.30 -9.35
N MET A 612 3.61 17.32 -9.01
CA MET A 612 2.71 18.43 -9.30
C MET A 612 2.88 19.64 -8.36
N ARG A 613 3.81 19.58 -7.40
CA ARG A 613 4.01 20.59 -6.34
C ARG A 613 2.78 20.79 -5.44
N ALA A 614 1.91 19.80 -5.36
CA ALA A 614 0.76 19.74 -4.46
C ALA A 614 1.18 19.12 -3.11
N PHE A 615 2.13 19.76 -2.42
CA PHE A 615 2.87 19.17 -1.30
C PHE A 615 1.99 18.74 -0.11
N GLU A 616 0.90 19.45 0.17
CA GLU A 616 0.01 19.09 1.28
C GLU A 616 -0.75 17.79 0.99
N HIS A 617 -1.27 17.64 -0.23
CA HIS A 617 -1.86 16.38 -0.68
C HIS A 617 -0.82 15.25 -0.76
N ALA A 618 0.43 15.58 -1.11
CA ALA A 618 1.52 14.62 -1.12
C ALA A 618 1.81 14.07 0.29
N LEU A 619 1.97 14.95 1.27
CA LEU A 619 2.20 14.56 2.66
C LEU A 619 1.02 13.76 3.22
N GLY A 620 -0.22 14.18 2.96
CA GLY A 620 -1.41 13.42 3.36
C GLY A 620 -1.49 12.03 2.71
N ALA A 621 -1.05 11.87 1.45
CA ALA A 621 -0.95 10.57 0.81
C ALA A 621 0.16 9.70 1.43
N CYS A 622 1.30 10.29 1.76
CA CYS A 622 2.38 9.59 2.45
C CYS A 622 1.98 9.15 3.87
N GLU A 623 1.20 9.96 4.60
CA GLU A 623 0.65 9.60 5.91
C GLU A 623 -0.36 8.46 5.84
N ARG A 624 -1.25 8.47 4.83
CA ARG A 624 -2.13 7.32 4.56
C ARG A 624 -1.33 6.07 4.23
N ALA A 625 -0.29 6.19 3.41
CA ALA A 625 0.60 5.09 3.11
C ALA A 625 1.26 4.53 4.38
N ALA A 626 1.77 5.40 5.26
CA ALA A 626 2.38 4.99 6.52
C ALA A 626 1.37 4.29 7.45
N LYS A 627 0.15 4.84 7.57
CA LYS A 627 -0.97 4.22 8.30
C LYS A 627 -1.33 2.85 7.74
N ALA A 628 -1.33 2.67 6.42
CA ALA A 628 -1.62 1.40 5.76
C ALA A 628 -0.55 0.31 6.01
N VAL A 629 0.69 0.66 6.36
CA VAL A 629 1.69 -0.33 6.85
C VAL A 629 1.56 -0.60 8.36
N GLY A 630 0.63 0.07 9.06
CA GLY A 630 0.53 0.01 10.52
C GLY A 630 1.46 1.00 11.24
N CYS A 631 1.97 2.01 10.54
CA CYS A 631 2.88 3.03 11.03
C CYS A 631 2.28 4.44 10.98
N PRO A 632 1.26 4.77 11.80
CA PRO A 632 0.72 6.11 11.82
C PRO A 632 1.77 7.11 12.32
N HIS A 633 1.78 8.32 11.74
CA HIS A 633 2.56 9.42 12.29
C HIS A 633 2.02 9.77 13.69
N VAL A 634 2.90 9.75 14.69
CA VAL A 634 2.58 10.17 16.04
C VAL A 634 2.96 11.65 16.17
N PRO A 635 2.01 12.56 16.42
CA PRO A 635 2.35 13.96 16.68
C PRO A 635 3.21 14.05 17.94
N SER A 636 4.10 15.06 18.01
CA SER A 636 4.99 15.28 19.15
C SER A 636 4.26 15.38 20.49
N ASP A 637 3.00 15.79 20.45
CA ASP A 637 2.16 16.09 21.60
C ASP A 637 1.28 14.89 22.00
N ALA A 638 1.39 13.76 21.30
CA ALA A 638 0.67 12.54 21.64
C ALA A 638 1.10 12.02 23.02
N LYS A 639 0.18 11.37 23.73
CA LYS A 639 0.48 10.75 25.02
C LYS A 639 1.56 9.67 24.83
N GLU A 640 2.47 9.56 25.80
CA GLU A 640 3.58 8.59 25.76
C GLU A 640 3.09 7.14 25.51
N ALA A 641 1.90 6.78 26.00
CA ALA A 641 1.27 5.48 25.76
C ALA A 641 0.89 5.25 24.29
N GLU A 642 0.34 6.27 23.62
CA GLU A 642 -0.01 6.22 22.19
C GLU A 642 1.25 6.15 21.33
N ALA A 643 2.28 6.93 21.69
CA ALA A 643 3.58 6.90 21.03
C ALA A 643 4.22 5.51 21.11
N LYS A 644 4.25 4.88 22.30
CA LYS A 644 4.75 3.51 22.48
C LYS A 644 3.93 2.47 21.71
N SER A 645 2.60 2.62 21.69
CA SER A 645 1.72 1.73 20.93
C SER A 645 1.96 1.83 19.43
N ALA A 646 2.09 3.04 18.89
CA ALA A 646 2.42 3.26 17.49
C ALA A 646 3.84 2.77 17.14
N GLU A 647 4.82 2.96 18.01
CA GLU A 647 6.18 2.44 17.83
C GLU A 647 6.20 0.90 17.80
N SER A 648 5.44 0.25 18.70
CA SER A 648 5.29 -1.20 18.72
C SER A 648 4.63 -1.73 17.44
N ARG A 649 3.54 -1.09 16.99
CA ARG A 649 2.89 -1.42 15.70
C ARG A 649 3.86 -1.22 14.52
N CYS A 650 4.64 -0.16 14.55
CA CYS A 650 5.68 0.09 13.56
C CYS A 650 6.83 -0.91 13.57
N ALA A 651 7.16 -1.49 14.73
CA ALA A 651 8.17 -2.53 14.82
C ALA A 651 7.67 -3.86 14.20
N ALA A 652 6.36 -4.11 14.22
CA ALA A 652 5.73 -5.26 13.59
C ALA A 652 5.47 -5.05 12.08
N ALA A 653 5.43 -3.79 11.62
CA ALA A 653 5.22 -3.42 10.23
C ALA A 653 6.28 -4.02 9.28
N GLU A 654 5.89 -4.28 8.03
CA GLU A 654 6.81 -4.81 7.01
C GLU A 654 7.89 -3.74 6.66
N PRO A 655 9.19 -4.03 6.89
CA PRO A 655 10.22 -2.99 6.78
C PRO A 655 10.44 -2.43 5.38
N ARG A 656 10.16 -3.19 4.31
CA ARG A 656 10.40 -2.76 2.92
C ARG A 656 9.35 -1.76 2.47
N ALA A 657 8.08 -2.04 2.74
CA ALA A 657 6.94 -1.19 2.48
C ALA A 657 7.10 0.14 3.22
N TYR A 658 7.45 0.09 4.51
CA TYR A 658 7.66 1.32 5.28
C TYR A 658 8.85 2.14 4.77
N ALA A 659 9.98 1.49 4.43
CA ALA A 659 11.13 2.17 3.83
C ALA A 659 10.77 2.85 2.50
N ARG A 660 9.93 2.25 1.64
CA ARG A 660 9.44 2.88 0.40
C ARG A 660 8.57 4.11 0.68
N VAL A 661 7.70 4.05 1.69
CA VAL A 661 6.89 5.19 2.11
C VAL A 661 7.78 6.35 2.55
N LEU A 662 8.79 6.07 3.39
CA LEU A 662 9.77 7.08 3.83
C LEU A 662 10.58 7.64 2.66
N MET A 663 10.99 6.82 1.70
CA MET A 663 11.67 7.29 0.48
C MET A 663 10.77 8.18 -0.39
N ALA A 664 9.49 7.87 -0.50
CA ALA A 664 8.52 8.71 -1.21
C ALA A 664 8.35 10.06 -0.50
N ARG A 665 8.24 10.06 0.83
CA ARG A 665 8.15 11.29 1.63
C ARG A 665 9.42 12.13 1.56
N ALA A 666 10.59 11.49 1.60
CA ALA A 666 11.87 12.15 1.40
C ALA A 666 11.98 12.82 0.02
N GLU A 667 11.48 12.18 -1.05
CA GLU A 667 11.44 12.80 -2.39
C GLU A 667 10.55 14.06 -2.40
N VAL A 668 9.40 14.02 -1.72
CA VAL A 668 8.52 15.18 -1.55
C VAL A 668 9.24 16.29 -0.79
N HIS A 669 9.97 15.96 0.28
CA HIS A 669 10.77 16.92 1.05
C HIS A 669 11.89 17.56 0.22
N LEU A 670 12.61 16.80 -0.61
CA LEU A 670 13.62 17.35 -1.52
C LEU A 670 13.00 18.31 -2.54
N ARG A 671 11.84 17.95 -3.11
CA ARG A 671 11.10 18.82 -4.05
C ARG A 671 10.57 20.09 -3.39
N ASP A 672 10.25 20.04 -2.09
CA ASP A 672 9.80 21.17 -1.27
C ASP A 672 10.97 22.02 -0.71
N ARG A 673 12.21 21.73 -1.12
CA ARG A 673 13.44 22.35 -0.59
C ARG A 673 13.54 22.23 0.93
N TYR A 674 13.25 21.04 1.46
CA TYR A 674 13.41 20.71 2.88
C TYR A 674 14.34 19.49 3.06
N PRO A 675 15.66 19.67 2.83
CA PRO A 675 16.59 18.55 2.82
C PRO A 675 16.77 17.90 4.21
N GLU A 676 16.55 18.63 5.31
CA GLU A 676 16.64 18.07 6.66
C GLU A 676 15.57 17.01 6.94
N GLY A 677 14.31 17.26 6.54
CA GLY A 677 13.24 16.27 6.63
C GLY A 677 13.50 15.06 5.73
N ALA A 678 14.05 15.29 4.55
CA ALA A 678 14.45 14.20 3.66
C ALA A 678 15.54 13.31 4.28
N LEU A 679 16.56 13.91 4.90
CA LEU A 679 17.62 13.17 5.61
C LEU A 679 17.06 12.36 6.78
N ALA A 680 16.19 12.96 7.60
CA ALA A 680 15.55 12.26 8.71
C ALA A 680 14.77 11.03 8.24
N ASP A 681 13.97 11.18 7.18
CA ASP A 681 13.21 10.07 6.59
C ASP A 681 14.09 8.97 6.01
N LEU A 682 15.16 9.35 5.31
CA LEU A 682 16.07 8.40 4.67
C LEU A 682 16.93 7.64 5.71
N HIS A 683 17.37 8.29 6.78
CA HIS A 683 18.05 7.61 7.88
C HIS A 683 17.11 6.63 8.59
N ASN A 684 15.87 7.04 8.86
CA ASN A 684 14.85 6.14 9.41
C ASN A 684 14.61 4.94 8.47
N ALA A 685 14.54 5.16 7.15
CA ALA A 685 14.40 4.09 6.16
C ALA A 685 15.61 3.14 6.18
N GLN A 686 16.83 3.70 6.27
CA GLN A 686 18.08 2.95 6.34
C GLN A 686 18.14 2.04 7.58
N GLU A 687 17.83 2.58 8.76
CA GLU A 687 17.84 1.85 10.02
C GLU A 687 16.87 0.66 9.99
N ARG A 688 15.66 0.87 9.43
CA ARG A 688 14.62 -0.16 9.35
C ARG A 688 14.96 -1.27 8.37
N ILE A 689 15.55 -0.94 7.21
CA ILE A 689 15.85 -1.93 6.17
C ILE A 689 17.15 -2.70 6.42
N GLN A 690 18.12 -2.09 7.11
CA GLN A 690 19.47 -2.65 7.28
C GLN A 690 19.49 -4.05 7.91
N PRO A 691 18.73 -4.37 8.98
CA PRO A 691 18.69 -5.73 9.53
C PRO A 691 18.19 -6.77 8.52
N THR A 692 17.22 -6.40 7.69
CA THR A 692 16.64 -7.29 6.67
C THR A 692 17.61 -7.52 5.51
N ALA A 693 18.36 -6.49 5.12
CA ALA A 693 19.43 -6.60 4.13
C ALA A 693 20.58 -7.48 4.63
N GLN A 694 20.99 -7.32 5.90
CA GLN A 694 22.05 -8.13 6.53
C GLN A 694 21.69 -9.62 6.64
N ARG A 695 20.39 -9.95 6.74
CA ARG A 695 19.90 -11.34 6.67
C ARG A 695 19.96 -11.95 5.26
N GLY A 696 20.45 -11.22 4.25
CA GLY A 696 20.65 -11.71 2.89
C GLY A 696 19.46 -11.51 1.95
N SER A 697 18.49 -10.66 2.31
CA SER A 697 17.40 -10.33 1.37
C SER A 697 17.93 -9.46 0.21
N GLY A 698 17.93 -10.01 -1.00
CA GLY A 698 18.44 -9.32 -2.19
C GLY A 698 17.67 -8.04 -2.55
N GLU A 699 16.35 -8.03 -2.33
CA GLU A 699 15.50 -6.85 -2.55
C GLU A 699 15.77 -5.76 -1.50
N ALA A 700 15.87 -6.14 -0.22
CA ALA A 700 16.25 -5.19 0.84
C ALA A 700 17.64 -4.61 0.61
N GLY A 701 18.57 -5.41 0.07
CA GLY A 701 19.89 -4.95 -0.33
C GLY A 701 19.88 -3.96 -1.50
N ARG A 702 18.95 -4.10 -2.46
CA ARG A 702 18.73 -3.10 -3.53
C ARG A 702 18.19 -1.80 -2.93
N LEU A 703 17.13 -1.89 -2.11
CA LEU A 703 16.51 -0.75 -1.48
C LEU A 703 17.49 0.04 -0.59
N LEU A 704 18.37 -0.65 0.14
CA LEU A 704 19.40 0.00 0.95
C LEU A 704 20.41 0.79 0.11
N ARG A 705 20.74 0.35 -1.11
CA ARG A 705 21.60 1.11 -2.03
C ARG A 705 20.88 2.36 -2.52
N ASP A 706 19.63 2.23 -2.96
CA ASP A 706 18.82 3.36 -3.41
C ASP A 706 18.65 4.41 -2.29
N ILE A 707 18.47 3.98 -1.04
CA ILE A 707 18.42 4.87 0.14
C ILE A 707 19.76 5.58 0.34
N SER A 708 20.88 4.85 0.22
CA SER A 708 22.22 5.43 0.40
C SER A 708 22.55 6.47 -0.68
N GLU A 709 22.16 6.23 -1.92
CA GLU A 709 22.29 7.19 -3.02
C GLU A 709 21.45 8.45 -2.77
N LYS A 710 20.20 8.27 -2.35
CA LYS A 710 19.32 9.40 -2.00
C LYS A 710 19.80 10.17 -0.76
N LEU A 711 20.43 9.50 0.20
CA LEU A 711 21.05 10.16 1.36
C LEU A 711 22.16 11.12 0.91
N GLN A 712 23.07 10.64 0.06
CA GLN A 712 24.14 11.48 -0.49
C GLN A 712 23.57 12.66 -1.29
N GLN A 713 22.53 12.44 -2.08
CA GLN A 713 21.84 13.51 -2.80
C GLN A 713 21.23 14.53 -1.83
N ALA A 714 20.56 14.07 -0.77
CA ALA A 714 19.95 14.94 0.22
C ALA A 714 21.00 15.73 1.03
N GLU A 715 22.16 15.16 1.32
CA GLU A 715 23.29 15.86 1.95
C GLU A 715 23.86 16.95 1.04
N GLN A 716 24.02 16.66 -0.26
CA GLN A 716 24.45 17.66 -1.23
C GLN A 716 23.44 18.80 -1.38
N GLU A 717 22.14 18.46 -1.46
CA GLU A 717 21.09 19.47 -1.51
C GLU A 717 20.99 20.26 -0.20
N LYS A 718 21.25 19.64 0.96
CA LYS A 718 21.40 20.37 2.23
C LYS A 718 22.53 21.37 2.17
N HIS A 719 23.72 20.94 1.76
CA HIS A 719 24.89 21.81 1.65
C HIS A 719 24.65 22.97 0.67
N LYS A 720 24.02 22.71 -0.49
CA LYS A 720 23.62 23.77 -1.43
C LYS A 720 22.57 24.68 -0.82
N HIS A 721 21.57 24.10 -0.15
CA HIS A 721 20.50 24.86 0.48
C HIS A 721 21.06 25.77 1.56
N ASP A 722 21.95 25.32 2.43
CA ASP A 722 22.47 26.12 3.53
C ASP A 722 23.48 27.19 3.06
N ASN A 723 24.31 26.89 2.07
CA ASN A 723 25.32 27.85 1.57
C ASN A 723 24.76 28.88 0.58
N ASN A 724 23.75 28.51 -0.21
CA ASN A 724 23.24 29.33 -1.32
C ASN A 724 21.78 29.77 -1.12
N ARG A 725 21.35 30.06 0.13
CA ARG A 725 20.01 30.62 0.38
C ARG A 725 19.91 32.03 -0.19
N ASP A 726 19.19 32.16 -1.30
CA ASP A 726 18.79 33.46 -1.81
C ASP A 726 17.55 33.96 -1.04
N HIS A 727 17.79 34.62 0.09
CA HIS A 727 16.73 35.20 0.93
C HIS A 727 15.88 36.23 0.17
N GLY A 728 16.42 36.88 -0.87
CA GLY A 728 15.69 37.80 -1.73
C GLY A 728 14.63 37.07 -2.55
N LYS A 729 15.04 36.01 -3.26
CA LYS A 729 14.11 35.15 -4.03
C LYS A 729 13.09 34.45 -3.15
N MET A 730 13.46 34.10 -1.91
CA MET A 730 12.54 33.46 -0.97
C MET A 730 11.32 34.31 -0.64
N LEU A 731 11.50 35.64 -0.56
CA LEU A 731 10.43 36.61 -0.34
C LEU A 731 9.77 37.12 -1.64
N ASP A 732 10.11 36.54 -2.81
CA ASP A 732 9.69 37.04 -4.13
C ASP A 732 10.02 38.54 -4.34
N LEU A 733 11.18 38.99 -3.85
CA LEU A 733 11.62 40.38 -4.02
C LEU A 733 12.19 40.63 -5.43
N PRO A 734 11.94 41.82 -6.02
CA PRO A 734 12.50 42.16 -7.32
C PRO A 734 14.02 42.37 -7.25
N GLU A 735 14.74 42.01 -8.31
CA GLU A 735 16.21 42.05 -8.35
C GLU A 735 16.76 43.48 -8.23
N ASN A 736 16.02 44.47 -8.75
CA ASN A 736 16.36 45.90 -8.66
C ASN A 736 15.96 46.55 -7.33
N LEU A 737 15.68 45.77 -6.28
CA LEU A 737 15.33 46.34 -4.97
C LEU A 737 16.40 47.29 -4.45
N GLY A 738 17.68 47.09 -4.78
CA GLY A 738 18.79 47.96 -4.37
C GLY A 738 18.72 49.41 -4.89
N GLU A 739 18.10 49.63 -6.05
CA GLU A 739 18.03 50.93 -6.72
C GLU A 739 16.99 51.87 -6.09
N LEU A 740 16.01 51.31 -5.37
CA LEU A 740 14.96 52.09 -4.73
C LEU A 740 15.49 52.85 -3.50
N PRO A 741 14.89 54.02 -3.17
CA PRO A 741 15.21 54.72 -1.93
C PRO A 741 14.86 53.85 -0.72
N LYS A 742 15.64 54.00 0.36
CA LYS A 742 15.61 53.16 1.56
C LYS A 742 14.18 52.86 2.04
N ASP A 743 13.36 53.89 2.24
CA ASP A 743 12.00 53.73 2.77
C ASP A 743 11.13 52.84 1.88
N ARG A 744 11.21 53.02 0.56
CA ARG A 744 10.47 52.18 -0.40
C ARG A 744 10.96 50.73 -0.38
N ARG A 745 12.27 50.50 -0.25
CA ARG A 745 12.83 49.13 -0.13
C ARG A 745 12.26 48.40 1.08
N CYS A 746 12.23 49.07 2.22
CA CYS A 746 11.73 48.50 3.47
C CYS A 746 10.23 48.21 3.42
N ASP A 747 9.46 49.10 2.79
CA ASP A 747 8.04 48.87 2.53
C ASP A 747 7.79 47.67 1.61
N PHE A 748 8.61 47.50 0.57
CA PHE A 748 8.53 46.32 -0.30
C PHE A 748 8.82 45.03 0.47
N ILE A 749 9.87 44.99 1.29
CA ILE A 749 10.21 43.82 2.12
C ILE A 749 9.07 43.51 3.10
N LYS A 750 8.51 44.54 3.77
CA LYS A 750 7.39 44.38 4.70
C LYS A 750 6.13 43.85 4.01
N LYS A 751 5.79 44.39 2.84
CA LYS A 751 4.64 43.94 2.03
C LYS A 751 4.83 42.51 1.53
N ALA A 752 6.02 42.17 1.03
CA ALA A 752 6.38 40.83 0.60
C ALA A 752 6.28 39.82 1.73
N TYR A 753 6.89 40.12 2.89
CA TYR A 753 6.80 39.27 4.08
C TYR A 753 5.34 39.12 4.55
N LYS A 754 4.56 40.19 4.64
CA LYS A 754 3.13 40.11 5.03
C LYS A 754 2.35 39.19 4.09
N LYS A 755 2.60 39.27 2.79
CA LYS A 755 1.98 38.39 1.78
C LYS A 755 2.40 36.93 1.98
N SER A 756 3.69 36.67 2.20
CA SER A 756 4.21 35.32 2.45
C SER A 756 3.74 34.73 3.77
N ALA A 757 3.68 35.53 4.84
CA ALA A 757 3.17 35.14 6.15
C ALA A 757 1.67 34.80 6.10
N LEU A 758 0.87 35.59 5.39
CA LEU A 758 -0.55 35.30 5.19
C LEU A 758 -0.79 34.03 4.35
N LYS A 759 0.18 33.66 3.51
CA LYS A 759 0.14 32.44 2.70
C LYS A 759 0.58 31.21 3.48
N TRP A 760 1.63 31.34 4.31
CA TRP A 760 2.25 30.24 5.05
C TRP A 760 1.82 30.19 6.52
N HIS A 761 0.72 30.82 6.89
CA HIS A 761 0.19 30.75 8.24
C HIS A 761 -0.31 29.32 8.53
N PRO A 762 0.09 28.69 9.66
CA PRO A 762 -0.34 27.33 9.99
C PRO A 762 -1.87 27.18 10.04
N ASP A 763 -2.59 28.21 10.52
CA ASP A 763 -4.06 28.18 10.61
C ASP A 763 -4.79 28.09 9.26
N LYS A 764 -4.14 28.44 8.15
CA LYS A 764 -4.74 28.31 6.81
C LYS A 764 -4.37 27.01 6.11
N ALA A 765 -3.38 26.28 6.63
CA ALA A 765 -2.94 25.04 6.04
C ALA A 765 -3.85 23.88 6.50
N MET A 766 -4.01 22.87 5.65
CA MET A 766 -4.62 21.60 6.07
C MET A 766 -3.80 20.98 7.21
N GLU A 767 -4.39 20.11 8.04
CA GLU A 767 -3.71 19.46 9.17
C GLU A 767 -2.34 18.86 8.80
N ALA A 768 -2.28 18.05 7.73
CA ALA A 768 -1.04 17.46 7.22
C ALA A 768 -0.01 18.50 6.73
N GLY A 769 -0.47 19.72 6.42
CA GLY A 769 0.34 20.85 5.94
C GLY A 769 0.79 21.81 7.03
N LYS A 770 0.26 21.73 8.26
CA LYS A 770 0.55 22.71 9.33
C LYS A 770 2.04 22.79 9.67
N MET A 771 2.70 21.64 9.84
CA MET A 771 4.14 21.59 10.12
C MET A 771 4.97 22.20 8.99
N ARG A 772 4.55 21.97 7.74
CA ARG A 772 5.19 22.56 6.55
C ARG A 772 4.99 24.08 6.51
N ALA A 773 3.78 24.56 6.79
CA ALA A 773 3.45 25.98 6.81
C ALA A 773 4.22 26.70 7.92
N ALA A 774 4.26 26.15 9.14
CA ALA A 774 5.05 26.68 10.26
C ALA A 774 6.55 26.77 9.90
N ARG A 775 7.12 25.73 9.27
CA ARG A 775 8.51 25.77 8.80
C ARG A 775 8.72 26.86 7.75
N LYS A 776 7.86 26.94 6.72
CA LYS A 776 7.97 27.98 5.69
C LYS A 776 7.82 29.38 6.28
N MET A 777 6.96 29.56 7.27
CA MET A 777 6.82 30.83 7.99
C MET A 777 8.12 31.22 8.71
N ASN A 778 8.80 30.25 9.35
CA ASN A 778 10.10 30.47 9.97
C ASN A 778 11.17 30.84 8.91
N GLU A 779 11.22 30.12 7.79
CA GLU A 779 12.12 30.42 6.65
C GLU A 779 11.89 31.86 6.11
N MET A 780 10.62 32.27 5.93
CA MET A 780 10.28 33.63 5.48
C MET A 780 10.68 34.70 6.52
N THR A 781 10.60 34.38 7.81
CA THR A 781 10.96 35.29 8.90
C THR A 781 12.47 35.49 8.96
N GLU A 782 13.25 34.41 8.84
CA GLU A 782 14.70 34.44 8.70
C GLU A 782 15.12 35.24 7.45
N ALA A 783 14.49 34.98 6.29
CA ALA A 783 14.76 35.70 5.06
C ALA A 783 14.46 37.20 5.18
N ARG A 784 13.36 37.57 5.84
CA ARG A 784 13.02 38.97 6.12
C ARG A 784 14.11 39.63 6.95
N ASP A 785 14.57 38.97 8.01
CA ASP A 785 15.55 39.55 8.92
C ASP A 785 16.91 39.72 8.23
N HIS A 786 17.37 38.72 7.47
CA HIS A 786 18.60 38.79 6.70
C HIS A 786 18.55 39.86 5.59
N VAL A 787 17.44 39.98 4.87
CA VAL A 787 17.29 41.02 3.82
C VAL A 787 17.19 42.41 4.46
N ASN A 788 16.51 42.55 5.60
CA ASN A 788 16.43 43.82 6.32
C ASN A 788 17.80 44.29 6.81
N GLU A 789 18.62 43.38 7.32
CA GLU A 789 20.00 43.65 7.73
C GLU A 789 20.84 44.08 6.52
N ARG A 790 20.83 43.30 5.43
CA ARG A 790 21.57 43.59 4.20
C ARG A 790 21.18 44.92 3.54
N MET A 791 19.90 45.30 3.60
CA MET A 791 19.38 46.52 2.98
C MET A 791 19.33 47.73 3.93
N GLY A 792 19.75 47.57 5.19
CA GLY A 792 19.77 48.61 6.22
C GLY A 792 18.38 49.07 6.67
N CYS A 793 17.34 48.24 6.49
CA CYS A 793 15.93 48.58 6.71
C CYS A 793 15.49 48.55 8.18
N THR A 794 16.13 47.73 8.99
CA THR A 794 16.04 47.83 10.44
C THR A 794 17.08 48.82 10.93
N ALA A 795 16.68 49.75 11.81
CA ALA A 795 17.66 50.41 12.67
C ALA A 795 18.48 49.28 13.32
N PRO A 796 19.83 49.37 13.33
CA PRO A 796 20.66 48.32 13.89
C PRO A 796 20.09 48.01 15.28
N LYS A 797 19.50 46.82 15.45
CA LYS A 797 19.15 46.36 16.77
C LYS A 797 20.46 46.41 17.52
N LYS A 798 20.55 47.26 18.55
CA LYS A 798 21.71 47.38 19.44
C LYS A 798 22.24 45.97 19.66
N ASP A 799 23.46 45.70 19.17
CA ASP A 799 23.91 44.36 18.79
C ASP A 799 23.40 43.31 19.78
N PRO A 800 22.53 42.37 19.38
CA PRO A 800 22.19 41.25 20.25
C PRO A 800 23.44 40.44 20.59
N ASN A 801 24.52 40.57 19.80
CA ASN A 801 25.87 40.09 20.14
C ASN A 801 26.41 40.68 21.45
N GLU A 802 26.02 41.86 21.90
CA GLU A 802 26.46 42.37 23.21
C GLU A 802 25.79 41.63 24.39
N HIS A 803 24.59 41.05 24.18
CA HIS A 803 23.91 40.19 25.15
C HIS A 803 24.13 38.69 24.91
N GLN A 804 24.37 38.28 23.67
CA GLN A 804 24.61 36.89 23.28
C GLN A 804 26.09 36.54 23.37
N GLN A 805 27.04 37.47 23.16
CA GLN A 805 28.44 37.30 23.60
C GLN A 805 28.56 37.40 25.11
N ARG A 806 27.74 38.21 25.81
CA ARG A 806 27.65 38.11 27.28
C ARG A 806 27.06 36.76 27.70
N GLY A 807 26.03 36.27 27.03
CA GLY A 807 25.41 34.96 27.30
C GLY A 807 26.32 33.78 26.93
N HIS A 808 27.06 33.83 25.82
CA HIS A 808 28.05 32.82 25.44
C HIS A 808 29.31 32.90 26.32
N ALA A 809 29.80 34.10 26.66
CA ALA A 809 30.88 34.24 27.63
C ALA A 809 30.44 33.76 29.02
N GLN A 810 29.18 34.00 29.41
CA GLN A 810 28.62 33.52 30.67
C GLN A 810 28.35 32.01 30.63
N ASN A 811 27.89 31.45 29.52
CA ASN A 811 27.72 30.01 29.34
C ASN A 811 29.07 29.29 29.24
N GLU A 812 30.06 29.82 28.52
CA GLU A 812 31.43 29.31 28.56
C GLU A 812 32.03 29.43 29.95
N HIS A 813 31.75 30.51 30.69
CA HIS A 813 32.18 30.65 32.07
C HIS A 813 31.50 29.60 32.98
N ILE A 814 30.20 29.35 32.80
CA ILE A 814 29.45 28.31 33.50
C ILE A 814 29.95 26.91 33.13
N GLU A 815 30.25 26.65 31.86
CA GLU A 815 30.81 25.37 31.40
C GLU A 815 32.24 25.18 31.91
N ARG A 816 33.09 26.21 31.87
CA ARG A 816 34.42 26.17 32.49
C ARG A 816 34.32 25.95 34.01
N MET A 817 33.37 26.61 34.69
CA MET A 817 33.09 26.37 36.11
C MET A 817 32.61 24.94 36.36
N ARG A 818 31.72 24.38 35.51
CA ARG A 818 31.28 22.98 35.61
C ARG A 818 32.42 22.01 35.36
N GLN A 819 33.29 22.26 34.37
CA GLN A 819 34.46 21.45 34.11
C GLN A 819 35.47 21.53 35.27
N GLN A 820 35.70 22.72 35.84
CA GLN A 820 36.54 22.89 37.02
C GLN A 820 35.94 22.20 38.26
N HIS A 821 34.63 22.31 38.47
CA HIS A 821 33.94 21.58 39.54
C HIS A 821 34.04 20.07 39.35
N PHE A 822 33.88 19.58 38.11
CA PHE A 822 34.03 18.16 37.80
C PHE A 822 35.47 17.69 38.04
N GLN A 823 36.48 18.47 37.62
CA GLN A 823 37.89 18.16 37.88
C GLN A 823 38.23 18.18 39.38
N ARG A 824 37.72 19.15 40.15
CA ARG A 824 37.88 19.23 41.61
C ARG A 824 37.19 18.07 42.33
N ALA A 825 35.97 17.72 41.93
CA ALA A 825 35.26 16.57 42.48
C ALA A 825 36.03 15.27 42.19
N HIS A 826 36.58 15.11 40.99
CA HIS A 826 37.37 13.95 40.61
C HIS A 826 38.72 13.89 41.36
N GLN A 827 39.33 15.04 41.66
CA GLN A 827 40.52 15.12 42.53
C GLN A 827 40.19 14.78 43.99
N GLN A 828 39.10 15.32 44.54
CA GLN A 828 38.64 14.99 45.89
C GLN A 828 38.30 13.49 46.02
N GLN A 829 37.66 12.91 45.00
CA GLN A 829 37.39 11.47 44.99
C GLN A 829 38.68 10.65 45.00
N ARG A 830 39.71 11.06 44.23
CA ARG A 830 41.03 10.42 44.26
C ARG A 830 41.70 10.55 45.63
N GLN A 831 41.65 11.73 46.26
CA GLN A 831 42.19 11.91 47.62
C GLN A 831 41.46 11.06 48.66
N GLN A 832 40.13 10.96 48.58
CA GLN A 832 39.36 10.06 49.45
C GLN A 832 39.68 8.59 49.21
N GLN A 833 39.94 8.18 47.96
CA GLN A 833 40.37 6.82 47.66
C GLN A 833 41.78 6.55 48.23
N GLN A 834 42.70 7.51 48.13
CA GLN A 834 44.04 7.38 48.72
C GLN A 834 43.98 7.35 50.25
N GLN A 835 43.14 8.16 50.89
CA GLN A 835 42.93 8.10 52.35
C GLN A 835 42.33 6.76 52.77
N ARG A 836 41.35 6.24 52.03
CA ARG A 836 40.79 4.90 52.28
C ARG A 836 41.85 3.81 52.12
N GLN A 837 42.71 3.90 51.12
CA GLN A 837 43.83 2.96 50.96
C GLN A 837 44.82 3.05 52.12
N ARG A 838 45.16 4.25 52.59
CA ARG A 838 46.03 4.43 53.77
C ARG A 838 45.41 3.88 55.05
N GLN A 839 44.12 4.15 55.29
CA GLN A 839 43.40 3.60 56.43
C GLN A 839 43.30 2.07 56.35
N TRP A 840 43.09 1.52 55.15
CA TRP A 840 43.07 0.08 54.94
C TRP A 840 44.45 -0.55 55.19
N GLN A 841 45.53 0.11 54.77
CA GLN A 841 46.90 -0.33 55.06
C GLN A 841 47.23 -0.23 56.55
N GLN A 842 46.78 0.82 57.25
CA GLN A 842 46.92 0.95 58.70
C GLN A 842 46.17 -0.16 59.43
N ARG A 843 44.90 -0.43 59.08
CA ARG A 843 44.14 -1.55 59.64
C ARG A 843 44.83 -2.89 59.40
N ARG A 844 45.40 -3.12 58.22
CA ARG A 844 46.18 -4.34 57.96
C ARG A 844 47.45 -4.43 58.81
N GLN A 845 48.13 -3.32 59.06
CA GLN A 845 49.29 -3.31 59.97
C GLN A 845 48.87 -3.49 61.43
N GLU A 846 47.71 -2.97 61.83
CA GLU A 846 47.13 -3.19 63.16
C GLU A 846 46.64 -4.63 63.34
N GLU A 847 46.02 -5.22 62.31
CA GLU A 847 45.65 -6.64 62.27
C GLU A 847 46.90 -7.53 62.35
N GLN A 848 47.94 -7.24 61.57
CA GLN A 848 49.21 -7.97 61.65
C GLN A 848 49.93 -7.81 63.00
N LYS A 849 49.80 -6.66 63.66
CA LYS A 849 50.33 -6.47 65.02
C LYS A 849 49.43 -7.08 66.10
N GLY A 850 48.14 -7.25 65.85
CA GLY A 850 47.19 -7.88 66.75
C GLY A 850 47.19 -9.41 66.66
N GLU A 851 47.58 -9.97 65.51
CA GLU A 851 47.62 -11.42 65.28
C GLU A 851 48.90 -12.08 65.84
N GLU A 852 49.86 -11.31 66.34
CA GLU A 852 51.07 -11.83 67.01
C GLU A 852 50.84 -12.11 68.52
N VAL A 853 49.65 -11.85 69.07
CA VAL A 853 49.32 -12.11 70.48
C VAL A 853 47.91 -12.68 70.64
N HIS A 854 47.66 -13.91 70.18
CA HIS A 854 46.78 -14.86 70.88
C HIS A 854 46.70 -16.22 70.16
N GLU A 855 47.46 -17.20 70.66
CA GLU A 855 47.14 -18.61 70.53
C GLU A 855 46.17 -19.02 71.65
N PRO A 856 45.06 -19.72 71.34
CA PRO A 856 44.50 -20.69 72.29
C PRO A 856 44.15 -22.04 71.64
N PRO A 857 43.99 -23.10 72.47
CA PRO A 857 44.24 -24.49 72.07
C PRO A 857 43.01 -25.25 71.56
N ALA A 858 43.33 -26.39 70.95
CA ALA A 858 42.47 -27.36 70.28
C ALA A 858 41.26 -27.89 71.07
N ALA A 859 40.12 -28.05 70.37
CA ALA A 859 39.03 -28.94 70.78
C ALA A 859 38.18 -29.47 69.58
N ASN A 860 38.50 -30.70 69.17
CA ASN A 860 37.63 -31.87 68.91
C ASN A 860 36.19 -31.77 68.32
N ARG A 861 35.97 -32.67 67.31
CA ARG A 861 34.73 -33.34 66.79
C ARG A 861 34.05 -32.77 65.52
N PRO A 862 33.33 -33.59 64.73
CA PRO A 862 33.69 -34.90 64.16
C PRO A 862 33.38 -35.01 62.64
N PHE A 863 34.02 -35.99 62.00
CA PHE A 863 33.83 -36.39 60.60
C PHE A 863 32.49 -37.13 60.38
N PHE A 864 31.76 -36.78 59.30
CA PHE A 864 30.76 -37.66 58.68
C PHE A 864 31.18 -37.94 57.22
N GLN A 865 31.50 -39.21 56.95
CA GLN A 865 31.67 -39.79 55.62
C GLN A 865 30.30 -40.26 55.10
N ILE A 866 29.92 -39.84 53.89
CA ILE A 866 28.87 -40.50 53.11
C ILE A 866 29.53 -41.08 51.85
N LYS A 867 29.53 -42.42 51.78
CA LYS A 867 29.85 -43.24 50.59
C LYS A 867 28.60 -43.32 49.71
N ILE A 868 28.76 -43.09 48.40
CA ILE A 868 27.81 -43.51 47.35
C ILE A 868 28.65 -44.17 46.24
N PRO A 869 28.22 -45.34 45.69
CA PRO A 869 29.06 -46.22 44.88
C PRO A 869 29.23 -45.79 43.43
N ALA A 870 30.35 -46.24 42.86
CA ALA A 870 30.76 -46.04 41.48
C ALA A 870 29.88 -46.79 40.48
N THR A 871 29.58 -46.14 39.36
CA THR A 871 29.24 -46.79 38.08
C THR A 871 30.17 -46.22 37.02
N GLU A 872 30.98 -47.10 36.44
CA GLU A 872 31.83 -46.85 35.28
C GLU A 872 30.97 -46.63 34.04
N VAL A 873 31.20 -45.55 33.28
CA VAL A 873 31.19 -45.61 31.81
C VAL A 873 32.20 -44.60 31.29
N ALA A 874 33.16 -45.12 30.53
CA ALA A 874 34.22 -44.40 29.85
C ALA A 874 33.69 -43.50 28.73
N ILE A 875 34.05 -42.21 28.76
CA ILE A 875 34.17 -41.41 27.53
C ILE A 875 35.52 -40.70 27.53
N ARG A 876 36.25 -41.02 26.47
CA ARG A 876 37.63 -40.68 26.14
C ARG A 876 37.75 -39.20 25.82
N GLY A 877 38.83 -38.60 26.32
CA GLY A 877 39.09 -37.17 26.31
C GLY A 877 39.50 -36.56 24.96
N GLY A 878 39.42 -35.24 24.93
CA GLY A 878 40.00 -34.34 23.93
C GLY A 878 40.29 -33.02 24.61
N GLY A 879 41.48 -32.91 25.21
CA GLY A 879 41.90 -31.80 26.06
C GLY A 879 42.23 -30.53 25.29
N SER A 880 41.96 -29.41 25.96
CA SER A 880 42.45 -28.08 25.66
C SER A 880 43.52 -27.67 26.67
N GLY A 881 44.60 -27.06 26.19
CA GLY A 881 45.25 -25.94 26.88
C GLY A 881 46.57 -26.21 27.60
N GLY A 882 47.57 -25.38 27.29
CA GLY A 882 48.84 -25.23 28.02
C GLY A 882 50.01 -25.00 27.07
N SER A 883 50.20 -23.79 26.56
CA SER A 883 51.08 -22.75 27.12
C SER A 883 52.54 -22.86 26.67
N SER A 884 53.05 -21.87 25.93
CA SER A 884 54.27 -21.10 26.29
C SER A 884 54.70 -20.12 25.18
N SER A 885 55.28 -19.04 25.69
CA SER A 885 55.89 -17.85 25.09
C SER A 885 57.03 -18.06 24.09
N ALA A 886 57.13 -17.22 23.06
CA ALA A 886 58.37 -16.53 22.65
C ALA A 886 58.15 -15.53 21.49
N THR A 887 59.01 -14.51 21.45
CA THR A 887 59.11 -13.31 20.62
C THR A 887 59.41 -13.51 19.11
N PRO A 888 59.32 -12.47 18.26
CA PRO A 888 59.12 -12.60 16.82
C PRO A 888 60.41 -12.44 15.98
N SER A 889 60.45 -13.11 14.83
CA SER A 889 61.34 -12.72 13.72
C SER A 889 60.75 -13.10 12.35
N SER A 890 60.58 -12.04 11.55
CA SER A 890 60.83 -11.93 10.11
C SER A 890 60.32 -12.94 9.08
N ARG A 891 59.69 -12.36 8.04
CA ARG A 891 59.78 -12.69 6.60
C ARG A 891 59.23 -14.07 6.20
N SER A 892 58.73 -14.33 5.01
CA SER A 892 58.28 -13.64 3.79
C SER A 892 57.83 -14.80 2.88
N SER A 893 56.97 -14.55 1.88
CA SER A 893 56.96 -15.22 0.56
C SER A 893 57.12 -16.76 0.51
N SER A 894 56.27 -17.58 -0.07
CA SER A 894 55.47 -17.47 -1.29
C SER A 894 55.30 -18.91 -1.79
N ASN A 895 54.27 -19.11 -2.61
CA ASN A 895 54.27 -20.03 -3.75
C ASN A 895 54.08 -21.54 -3.56
N THR A 896 53.06 -22.00 -4.32
CA THR A 896 53.03 -23.18 -5.21
C THR A 896 53.17 -24.56 -4.55
N GLY A 897 52.35 -25.57 -4.83
CA GLY A 897 51.47 -25.82 -5.96
C GLY A 897 51.52 -27.33 -6.26
N VAL A 898 50.45 -27.85 -6.88
CA VAL A 898 50.37 -29.18 -7.57
C VAL A 898 50.33 -30.39 -6.61
N GLY A 899 49.22 -31.12 -6.45
CA GLY A 899 48.69 -32.18 -7.35
C GLY A 899 49.38 -33.54 -7.07
N PRO A 900 48.80 -34.75 -7.32
CA PRO A 900 47.63 -35.07 -8.17
C PRO A 900 46.69 -36.23 -7.68
N SER A 901 45.61 -36.47 -8.46
CA SER A 901 45.00 -37.79 -8.84
C SER A 901 44.44 -38.75 -7.77
N SER A 902 43.36 -39.54 -7.93
CA SER A 902 42.36 -39.79 -8.98
C SER A 902 41.34 -40.85 -8.49
N ARG A 903 40.23 -41.01 -9.25
CA ARG A 903 39.19 -42.10 -9.31
C ARG A 903 37.98 -41.94 -8.36
N THR A 904 36.70 -41.76 -8.75
CA THR A 904 35.75 -42.11 -9.86
C THR A 904 34.73 -43.19 -9.47
N CYS A 905 33.43 -42.82 -9.49
CA CYS A 905 32.23 -43.51 -10.08
C CYS A 905 30.94 -43.04 -9.36
N THR A 906 30.17 -42.08 -9.90
CA THR A 906 29.01 -42.18 -10.82
C THR A 906 27.65 -42.53 -10.18
N ARG A 907 26.71 -41.56 -10.11
CA ARG A 907 25.37 -41.64 -10.75
C ARG A 907 24.62 -40.29 -10.77
N ALA A 908 23.89 -40.11 -11.86
CA ALA A 908 23.21 -38.95 -12.42
C ALA A 908 22.32 -38.07 -11.50
N SER A 909 22.43 -36.74 -11.67
CA SER A 909 21.29 -35.82 -11.60
C SER A 909 21.37 -34.84 -12.77
N ALA A 910 20.31 -34.76 -13.56
CA ALA A 910 20.19 -33.85 -14.70
C ALA A 910 19.90 -32.44 -14.19
N GLY A 911 20.73 -31.48 -14.62
CA GLY A 911 20.61 -30.07 -14.31
C GLY A 911 19.67 -29.32 -15.25
N GLY A 912 19.03 -28.28 -14.72
CA GLY A 912 18.34 -27.25 -15.48
C GLY A 912 18.83 -25.88 -15.05
N GLY A 913 19.90 -25.40 -15.69
CA GLY A 913 20.40 -24.03 -15.53
C GLY A 913 19.70 -23.09 -16.51
N TRP A 914 19.01 -22.08 -16.00
CA TRP A 914 18.40 -21.02 -16.81
C TRP A 914 19.46 -19.96 -17.14
N ARG A 915 19.88 -19.91 -18.40
CA ARG A 915 20.62 -18.78 -18.99
C ARG A 915 19.64 -17.69 -19.42
N GLY A 916 20.10 -16.44 -19.30
CA GLY A 916 19.39 -15.22 -19.66
C GLY A 916 19.00 -15.16 -21.13
N GLY A 917 17.89 -14.49 -21.39
CA GLY A 917 17.38 -14.21 -22.73
C GLY A 917 18.07 -13.01 -23.34
N ASP A 918 18.67 -13.21 -24.51
CA ASP A 918 19.14 -12.17 -25.40
C ASP A 918 18.00 -11.75 -26.35
N GLY A 919 17.79 -10.44 -26.46
CA GLY A 919 16.71 -9.83 -27.24
C GLY A 919 16.98 -9.77 -28.75
N ALA A 920 15.90 -9.90 -29.53
CA ALA A 920 15.91 -9.79 -30.99
C ALA A 920 16.01 -8.33 -31.48
N LEU A 921 16.76 -8.12 -32.56
CA LEU A 921 16.79 -6.85 -33.32
C LEU A 921 15.55 -6.74 -34.22
N THR A 922 14.70 -5.74 -33.97
CA THR A 922 13.58 -5.38 -34.86
C THR A 922 13.75 -3.92 -35.31
N TRP A 923 13.73 -3.69 -36.63
CA TRP A 923 13.67 -2.35 -37.21
C TRP A 923 12.20 -2.00 -37.47
N MET A 924 11.67 -0.96 -36.83
CA MET A 924 10.35 -0.40 -37.16
C MET A 924 10.50 1.03 -37.68
N VAL A 925 9.95 1.27 -38.87
CA VAL A 925 9.69 2.61 -39.41
C VAL A 925 8.19 2.85 -39.26
N LEU A 926 7.80 3.71 -38.33
CA LEU A 926 6.41 4.14 -38.14
C LEU A 926 6.22 5.52 -38.75
N ALA A 927 5.42 5.60 -39.81
CA ALA A 927 4.93 6.86 -40.37
C ALA A 927 3.48 7.06 -39.90
N GLY A 928 3.28 7.97 -38.94
CA GLY A 928 1.97 8.44 -38.53
C GLY A 928 1.77 9.89 -38.95
N ALA A 929 0.80 10.13 -39.85
CA ALA A 929 0.36 11.47 -40.17
C ALA A 929 -0.71 11.89 -39.15
N ILE A 930 -0.38 12.81 -38.23
CA ILE A 930 -1.36 13.55 -37.44
C ILE A 930 -1.11 15.03 -37.69
N SER A 931 -2.16 15.66 -38.21
CA SER A 931 -2.38 17.10 -38.47
C SER A 931 -1.35 18.09 -37.90
N GLY A 932 -0.49 18.59 -38.79
CA GLY A 932 -0.13 20.01 -38.82
C GLY A 932 1.00 20.52 -37.93
N MET A 933 2.21 19.94 -38.00
CA MET A 933 3.49 20.67 -37.83
C MET A 933 4.62 19.88 -38.52
N ALA A 934 5.46 20.54 -39.33
CA ALA A 934 6.65 19.95 -39.92
C ALA A 934 7.91 20.36 -39.12
N ALA A 935 8.20 19.60 -38.07
CA ALA A 935 9.55 19.41 -37.58
C ALA A 935 9.83 17.91 -37.71
N VAL A 936 10.87 17.51 -38.45
CA VAL A 936 11.27 16.11 -38.56
C VAL A 936 12.47 15.88 -37.65
N PRO A 937 12.29 15.51 -36.36
CA PRO A 937 13.40 14.99 -35.58
C PRO A 937 13.71 13.57 -36.07
N VAL A 938 14.85 13.38 -36.72
CA VAL A 938 15.39 12.04 -36.96
C VAL A 938 15.99 11.55 -35.64
N LYS A 939 15.27 10.69 -34.91
CA LYS A 939 15.77 10.06 -33.69
C LYS A 939 16.31 8.67 -33.98
N MET A 940 17.60 8.47 -33.77
CA MET A 940 18.19 7.12 -33.65
C MET A 940 18.19 6.72 -32.17
N PHE A 941 17.58 5.58 -31.85
CA PHE A 941 17.55 5.03 -30.49
C PHE A 941 18.64 3.96 -30.32
N LEU A 942 19.42 4.07 -29.25
CA LEU A 942 20.37 3.05 -28.80
C LEU A 942 19.98 2.67 -27.37
N HIS A 943 19.79 1.36 -27.11
CA HIS A 943 19.17 0.91 -25.87
C HIS A 943 20.14 0.63 -24.70
N ASP A 944 21.44 0.92 -24.84
CA ASP A 944 22.43 0.82 -23.75
C ASP A 944 23.56 1.87 -23.86
N PRO A 945 24.10 2.39 -22.72
CA PRO A 945 25.27 3.27 -22.73
C PRO A 945 26.56 2.49 -23.06
N MET A 946 27.19 2.83 -24.19
CA MET A 946 28.31 2.04 -24.75
C MET A 946 29.72 2.52 -24.30
N PRO A 947 30.68 1.60 -24.00
CA PRO A 947 32.01 1.96 -23.49
C PRO A 947 33.10 2.23 -24.57
N SER A 948 32.79 2.16 -25.87
CA SER A 948 33.80 2.21 -26.94
C SER A 948 33.95 3.60 -27.58
N GLN A 949 35.03 4.33 -27.25
CA GLN A 949 35.35 5.63 -27.87
C GLN A 949 35.50 5.59 -29.40
N ARG A 950 35.95 4.46 -29.96
CA ARG A 950 36.11 4.31 -31.43
C ARG A 950 34.78 4.32 -32.18
N LEU A 951 33.73 3.76 -31.59
CA LEU A 951 32.40 3.77 -32.22
C LEU A 951 31.74 5.15 -32.09
N LYS A 952 31.95 5.82 -30.94
CA LYS A 952 31.60 7.23 -30.71
C LYS A 952 32.17 8.15 -31.79
N ALA A 953 33.46 8.03 -32.10
CA ALA A 953 34.09 8.82 -33.16
C ALA A 953 33.46 8.59 -34.54
N ARG A 954 33.02 7.35 -34.85
CA ARG A 954 32.42 7.01 -36.15
C ARG A 954 30.98 7.50 -36.29
N VAL A 955 30.19 7.45 -35.22
CA VAL A 955 28.82 7.99 -35.20
C VAL A 955 28.83 9.51 -35.31
N LEU A 956 29.74 10.19 -34.60
CA LEU A 956 29.97 11.64 -34.77
C LEU A 956 30.38 11.98 -36.19
N ALA A 957 31.34 11.26 -36.79
CA ALA A 957 31.77 11.52 -38.16
C ALA A 957 30.63 11.35 -39.20
N ALA A 958 29.79 10.33 -39.02
CA ALA A 958 28.62 10.12 -39.87
C ALA A 958 27.57 11.24 -39.71
N ALA A 959 27.31 11.68 -38.48
CA ALA A 959 26.38 12.76 -38.19
C ALA A 959 26.88 14.12 -38.72
N THR A 960 28.19 14.39 -38.63
CA THR A 960 28.81 15.58 -39.24
C THR A 960 28.68 15.58 -40.76
N ALA A 961 28.84 14.42 -41.43
CA ALA A 961 28.64 14.30 -42.87
C ALA A 961 27.18 14.56 -43.28
N VAL A 962 26.21 14.11 -42.47
CA VAL A 962 24.78 14.39 -42.69
C VAL A 962 24.47 15.88 -42.48
N GLY A 963 25.09 16.52 -41.48
CA GLY A 963 24.99 17.97 -41.26
C GLY A 963 25.50 18.77 -42.46
N ALA A 964 26.65 18.40 -43.02
CA ALA A 964 27.22 19.04 -44.20
C ALA A 964 26.33 18.87 -45.45
N ALA A 965 25.78 17.67 -45.67
CA ALA A 965 24.87 17.42 -46.79
C ALA A 965 23.54 18.19 -46.66
N LEU A 966 23.04 18.38 -45.43
CA LEU A 966 21.87 19.21 -45.17
C LEU A 966 22.16 20.70 -45.38
N GLU A 967 23.36 21.17 -45.03
CA GLU A 967 23.78 22.54 -45.29
C GLU A 967 23.93 22.80 -46.80
N GLU A 968 24.51 21.85 -47.55
CA GLU A 968 24.67 21.94 -49.01
C GLU A 968 23.33 21.93 -49.77
N HIS A 969 22.35 21.13 -49.33
CA HIS A 969 21.09 20.96 -50.07
C HIS A 969 19.89 21.73 -49.52
N VAL A 970 19.92 22.17 -48.26
CA VAL A 970 18.80 22.86 -47.58
C VAL A 970 19.19 24.26 -47.10
N GLY A 971 20.50 24.58 -47.10
CA GLY A 971 21.00 25.94 -46.99
C GLY A 971 21.28 26.47 -45.58
N VAL A 972 20.92 25.78 -44.48
CA VAL A 972 21.35 26.14 -43.10
C VAL A 972 21.24 24.94 -42.15
N SER A 973 22.31 24.64 -41.39
CA SER A 973 22.24 23.84 -40.15
C SER A 973 22.76 24.66 -38.96
N ARG A 974 22.23 24.45 -37.75
CA ARG A 974 22.79 25.07 -36.53
C ARG A 974 23.11 24.01 -35.49
N GLY A 975 24.35 23.53 -35.54
CA GLY A 975 24.97 22.74 -34.47
C GLY A 975 24.53 21.27 -34.40
N LEU A 976 25.48 20.43 -33.98
CA LEU A 976 25.31 19.00 -33.77
C LEU A 976 25.68 18.71 -32.31
N GLU A 977 24.72 18.27 -31.50
CA GLU A 977 24.93 18.03 -30.07
C GLU A 977 24.68 16.56 -29.73
N TRP A 978 25.57 15.97 -28.91
CA TRP A 978 25.44 14.61 -28.41
C TRP A 978 25.35 14.60 -26.88
N ASP A 979 24.25 14.10 -26.33
CA ASP A 979 23.94 14.03 -24.89
C ASP A 979 24.33 12.70 -24.20
N GLY A 980 25.05 11.81 -24.89
CA GLY A 980 25.39 10.46 -24.41
C GLY A 980 24.48 9.33 -24.93
N ALA A 981 23.25 9.62 -25.37
CA ALA A 981 22.32 8.61 -25.91
C ALA A 981 21.74 8.99 -27.29
N HIS A 982 21.73 10.28 -27.64
CA HIS A 982 21.11 10.82 -28.84
C HIS A 982 22.03 11.80 -29.57
N VAL A 983 21.88 11.91 -30.89
CA VAL A 983 22.48 12.98 -31.69
C VAL A 983 21.37 13.88 -32.21
N VAL A 984 21.42 15.17 -31.89
CA VAL A 984 20.41 16.16 -32.28
C VAL A 984 20.99 17.09 -33.35
N ILE A 985 20.28 17.24 -34.47
CA ILE A 985 20.61 18.15 -35.57
C ILE A 985 19.46 19.16 -35.71
N ALA A 986 19.76 20.45 -35.50
CA ALA A 986 18.77 21.51 -35.66
C ALA A 986 18.89 22.17 -37.04
N VAL A 987 17.78 22.28 -37.77
CA VAL A 987 17.69 22.88 -39.11
C VAL A 987 16.77 24.09 -39.06
N ARG A 988 17.20 25.22 -39.64
CA ARG A 988 16.44 26.49 -39.69
C ARG A 988 15.96 26.75 -41.11
N LEU A 989 14.68 27.04 -41.31
CA LEU A 989 14.13 27.42 -42.62
C LEU A 989 14.01 28.95 -42.76
N PRO A 990 14.25 29.54 -43.94
CA PRO A 990 14.15 30.99 -44.14
C PRO A 990 12.69 31.42 -44.44
N GLY A 991 12.24 32.54 -43.85
CA GLY A 991 11.00 33.20 -44.30
C GLY A 991 10.23 34.12 -43.33
N GLU A 992 10.57 34.21 -42.04
CA GLU A 992 9.61 34.78 -41.06
C GLU A 992 9.89 36.17 -40.50
N TRP A 993 10.89 36.92 -40.98
CA TRP A 993 11.18 38.26 -40.45
C TRP A 993 10.59 39.42 -41.27
N ALA A 994 10.22 39.22 -42.53
CA ALA A 994 9.72 40.29 -43.39
C ALA A 994 8.19 40.53 -43.30
N GLN A 995 7.42 39.59 -42.76
CA GLN A 995 5.95 39.69 -42.66
C GLN A 995 5.46 40.14 -41.28
N MET A 996 6.25 39.95 -40.22
CA MET A 996 5.85 40.39 -38.87
C MET A 996 5.96 41.90 -38.65
N THR A 997 6.80 42.61 -39.42
CA THR A 997 6.92 44.07 -39.34
C THR A 997 5.80 44.82 -40.07
N ALA A 998 5.14 44.21 -41.05
CA ALA A 998 4.03 44.83 -41.78
C ALA A 998 2.67 44.74 -41.07
N GLY A 999 2.48 43.74 -40.18
CA GLY A 999 1.19 43.52 -39.49
C GLY A 999 0.97 44.36 -38.22
N ALA A 1000 2.02 44.93 -37.64
CA ALA A 1000 1.93 45.67 -36.38
C ALA A 1000 1.50 47.15 -36.53
N ALA A 1001 1.47 47.69 -37.76
CA ALA A 1001 1.13 49.09 -38.03
C ALA A 1001 -0.37 49.38 -38.23
N GLY A 1002 -1.24 48.35 -38.20
CA GLY A 1002 -2.65 48.47 -38.60
C GLY A 1002 -3.69 48.58 -37.46
N THR A 1003 -3.31 48.56 -36.19
CA THR A 1003 -4.25 48.33 -35.08
C THR A 1003 -4.25 49.37 -33.95
N ILE A 1004 -3.73 50.58 -34.18
CA ILE A 1004 -3.86 51.67 -33.19
C ILE A 1004 -4.32 52.93 -33.90
N GLY A 1005 -5.62 53.20 -33.82
CA GLY A 1005 -6.17 54.53 -34.07
C GLY A 1005 -5.95 55.41 -32.84
N MET A 1006 -5.07 56.41 -32.97
CA MET A 1006 -5.01 57.54 -32.05
C MET A 1006 -4.81 58.82 -32.88
N ASP A 1007 -5.69 59.78 -32.61
CA ASP A 1007 -5.69 61.10 -33.23
C ASP A 1007 -4.51 61.97 -32.78
N SER A 1008 -4.04 62.74 -33.76
CA SER A 1008 -3.13 63.88 -33.75
C SER A 1008 -2.71 64.53 -32.42
N SER A 1009 -1.39 64.55 -32.16
CA SER A 1009 -0.66 65.76 -31.79
C SER A 1009 0.83 65.62 -32.08
N GLU A 1010 1.40 66.65 -32.68
CA GLU A 1010 2.80 66.78 -33.11
C GLU A 1010 3.76 66.80 -31.90
N ASP A 1011 4.61 65.78 -31.79
CA ASP A 1011 5.96 65.77 -31.18
C ASP A 1011 6.35 64.32 -30.83
N GLY A 1012 7.00 63.62 -31.76
CA GLY A 1012 7.20 62.17 -31.61
C GLY A 1012 8.31 61.50 -32.41
N GLU A 1013 9.38 62.20 -32.79
CA GLU A 1013 10.52 61.57 -33.50
C GLU A 1013 11.61 60.98 -32.57
N ALA A 1014 11.47 61.08 -31.25
CA ALA A 1014 12.46 60.54 -30.29
C ALA A 1014 12.06 59.23 -29.60
N VAL A 1015 10.90 58.62 -29.91
CA VAL A 1015 10.37 57.44 -29.18
C VAL A 1015 10.53 56.11 -29.94
N VAL A 1016 10.89 56.14 -31.22
CA VAL A 1016 10.91 54.91 -32.06
C VAL A 1016 12.11 53.99 -31.78
N TYR A 1017 13.20 54.49 -31.19
CA TYR A 1017 14.34 53.62 -30.80
C TYR A 1017 14.23 53.04 -29.38
N SER A 1018 13.31 53.51 -28.54
CA SER A 1018 13.12 52.99 -27.17
C SER A 1018 12.08 51.86 -27.07
N ALA A 1019 11.17 51.73 -28.04
CA ALA A 1019 10.10 50.73 -27.99
C ALA A 1019 10.57 49.32 -28.44
N ALA A 1020 11.60 49.24 -29.29
CA ALA A 1020 12.14 47.97 -29.76
C ALA A 1020 12.96 47.23 -28.68
N ASP A 1021 13.70 47.97 -27.85
CA ASP A 1021 14.47 47.38 -26.72
C ASP A 1021 13.56 46.98 -25.54
N VAL A 1022 12.46 47.71 -25.31
CA VAL A 1022 11.48 47.35 -24.27
C VAL A 1022 10.62 46.13 -24.66
N ALA A 1023 10.39 45.89 -25.95
CA ALA A 1023 9.70 44.71 -26.45
C ALA A 1023 10.56 43.43 -26.39
N LEU A 1024 11.89 43.56 -26.41
CA LEU A 1024 12.80 42.41 -26.32
C LEU A 1024 12.96 41.89 -24.88
N ASP A 1025 12.80 42.74 -23.87
CA ASP A 1025 12.95 42.36 -22.46
C ASP A 1025 11.62 41.96 -21.78
N ALA A 1026 10.47 42.43 -22.29
CA ALA A 1026 9.16 42.15 -21.69
C ALA A 1026 8.61 40.72 -21.93
N HIS A 1027 9.25 39.91 -22.79
CA HIS A 1027 8.82 38.54 -23.04
C HIS A 1027 9.37 37.51 -22.05
N THR A 1028 10.28 37.94 -21.16
CA THR A 1028 10.76 37.17 -20.01
C THR A 1028 10.32 37.85 -18.72
N CYS A 1029 9.36 37.22 -18.03
CA CYS A 1029 8.86 37.54 -16.68
C CYS A 1029 7.83 38.68 -16.54
N ARG A 1030 6.53 38.33 -16.52
CA ARG A 1030 5.67 38.54 -15.33
C ARG A 1030 4.35 37.76 -15.38
N ARG A 1031 3.99 37.25 -14.20
CA ARG A 1031 2.76 36.54 -13.83
C ARG A 1031 1.61 37.53 -13.63
N LEU A 1032 0.47 37.26 -14.26
CA LEU A 1032 -0.85 37.62 -13.73
C LEU A 1032 -1.56 36.34 -13.30
N HIS A 1033 -2.18 36.37 -12.12
CA HIS A 1033 -2.96 35.28 -11.55
C HIS A 1033 -4.27 35.09 -12.33
N LEU A 1034 -4.34 34.01 -13.11
CA LEU A 1034 -5.57 33.35 -13.57
C LEU A 1034 -5.44 31.85 -13.23
N PRO A 1035 -6.52 31.14 -12.88
CA PRO A 1035 -6.45 29.71 -12.60
C PRO A 1035 -6.14 28.96 -13.91
N ALA A 1036 -4.98 28.29 -13.95
CA ALA A 1036 -4.45 27.66 -15.15
C ALA A 1036 -5.20 26.36 -15.50
N GLN A 1037 -6.24 26.47 -16.34
CA GLN A 1037 -6.64 25.44 -17.29
C GLN A 1037 -6.34 25.95 -18.70
N ILE A 1038 -5.26 25.48 -19.32
CA ILE A 1038 -5.03 25.65 -20.76
C ILE A 1038 -4.56 24.31 -21.30
N GLY A 1039 -5.43 23.63 -22.05
CA GLY A 1039 -5.08 22.54 -22.96
C GLY A 1039 -4.79 23.06 -24.36
N PRO A 1040 -4.29 22.23 -25.29
CA PRO A 1040 -3.86 22.68 -26.60
C PRO A 1040 -5.06 22.76 -27.56
N ALA A 1041 -5.53 23.97 -27.85
CA ALA A 1041 -6.40 24.24 -29.00
C ALA A 1041 -6.27 25.72 -29.39
N TRP A 1042 -5.24 26.05 -30.16
CA TRP A 1042 -5.21 27.25 -30.99
C TRP A 1042 -5.32 26.79 -32.44
N SER A 1043 -6.50 26.96 -33.06
CA SER A 1043 -6.65 26.75 -34.51
C SER A 1043 -6.20 28.02 -35.23
N TRP A 1044 -5.11 27.94 -35.98
CA TRP A 1044 -4.51 28.98 -36.83
C TRP A 1044 -5.33 29.30 -38.11
N ALA A 1045 -6.65 29.19 -38.07
CA ALA A 1045 -7.49 29.12 -39.28
C ALA A 1045 -7.74 30.46 -40.01
N HIS A 1046 -7.09 31.58 -39.64
CA HIS A 1046 -7.39 32.88 -40.26
C HIS A 1046 -6.19 33.67 -40.82
N LEU A 1047 -4.98 33.09 -40.95
CA LEU A 1047 -3.80 33.88 -41.36
C LEU A 1047 -2.90 33.31 -42.47
N VAL A 1048 -3.26 32.26 -43.20
CA VAL A 1048 -2.41 31.77 -44.30
C VAL A 1048 -3.24 31.41 -45.54
N ALA A 1049 -2.84 31.97 -46.69
CA ALA A 1049 -3.42 31.64 -47.98
C ALA A 1049 -3.15 30.16 -48.35
N PRO A 1050 -4.15 29.42 -48.87
CA PRO A 1050 -4.08 27.97 -49.06
C PRO A 1050 -3.01 27.49 -50.05
N GLU A 1051 -2.52 28.35 -50.94
CA GLU A 1051 -1.56 27.99 -51.99
C GLU A 1051 -0.15 27.65 -51.45
N GLY A 1052 0.29 28.28 -50.35
CA GLY A 1052 1.63 28.06 -49.78
C GLY A 1052 1.81 26.76 -48.99
N VAL A 1053 0.72 26.07 -48.64
CA VAL A 1053 0.77 24.83 -47.83
C VAL A 1053 1.03 23.61 -48.73
N ALA A 1054 0.54 23.62 -49.97
CA ALA A 1054 0.73 22.53 -50.92
C ALA A 1054 2.20 22.41 -51.39
N GLU A 1055 2.83 23.54 -51.68
CA GLU A 1055 4.23 23.61 -52.15
C GLU A 1055 5.22 23.14 -51.06
N LYS A 1056 4.99 23.56 -49.81
CA LYS A 1056 5.81 23.14 -48.65
C LYS A 1056 5.67 21.64 -48.34
N LYS A 1057 4.49 21.06 -48.57
CA LYS A 1057 4.27 19.61 -48.42
C LYS A 1057 5.03 18.81 -49.50
N ALA A 1058 5.11 19.33 -50.73
CA ALA A 1058 5.86 18.70 -51.81
C ALA A 1058 7.38 18.69 -51.55
N ALA A 1059 7.94 19.79 -51.03
CA ALA A 1059 9.37 19.89 -50.70
C ALA A 1059 9.81 18.88 -49.61
N VAL A 1060 9.00 18.71 -48.56
CA VAL A 1060 9.27 17.72 -47.48
C VAL A 1060 9.21 16.29 -48.00
N GLN A 1061 8.26 15.98 -48.90
CA GLN A 1061 8.16 14.66 -49.51
C GLN A 1061 9.37 14.35 -50.41
N HIS A 1062 9.87 15.34 -51.14
CA HIS A 1062 11.05 15.20 -51.99
C HIS A 1062 12.33 14.95 -51.17
N GLY A 1063 12.52 15.67 -50.05
CA GLY A 1063 13.62 15.43 -49.11
C GLY A 1063 13.60 14.04 -48.47
N ALA A 1064 12.42 13.56 -48.06
CA ALA A 1064 12.25 12.22 -47.50
C ALA A 1064 12.50 11.10 -48.53
N ALA A 1065 12.32 11.37 -49.83
CA ALA A 1065 12.65 10.44 -50.91
C ALA A 1065 14.17 10.40 -51.17
N ALA A 1066 14.86 11.55 -51.12
CA ALA A 1066 16.31 11.64 -51.28
C ALA A 1066 17.08 10.88 -50.19
N VAL A 1067 16.70 11.03 -48.92
CA VAL A 1067 17.31 10.30 -47.79
C VAL A 1067 17.12 8.79 -47.92
N ARG A 1068 15.96 8.34 -48.39
CA ARG A 1068 15.69 6.91 -48.64
C ARG A 1068 16.51 6.34 -49.80
N ARG A 1069 16.81 7.15 -50.82
CA ARG A 1069 17.66 6.75 -51.94
C ARG A 1069 19.13 6.66 -51.51
N TRP A 1070 19.61 7.65 -50.75
CA TRP A 1070 20.95 7.65 -50.16
C TRP A 1070 21.20 6.43 -49.23
N LEU A 1071 20.25 6.09 -48.35
CA LEU A 1071 20.35 4.91 -47.48
C LEU A 1071 20.44 3.58 -48.25
N LYS A 1072 19.88 3.51 -49.47
CA LYS A 1072 19.95 2.32 -50.34
C LYS A 1072 21.28 2.20 -51.08
N GLU A 1073 22.03 3.28 -51.21
CA GLU A 1073 23.29 3.35 -51.97
C GLU A 1073 24.54 3.13 -51.09
N LEU A 1074 24.37 2.89 -49.77
CA LEU A 1074 25.47 2.56 -48.88
C LEU A 1074 26.19 1.25 -49.33
N PRO A 1075 27.52 1.27 -49.53
CA PRO A 1075 28.24 0.13 -50.09
C PRO A 1075 28.18 -1.14 -49.22
N ARG A 1076 27.88 -2.29 -49.85
CA ARG A 1076 27.90 -3.65 -49.27
C ARG A 1076 29.17 -4.01 -48.48
N ALA A 1077 30.28 -3.32 -48.71
CA ALA A 1077 31.55 -3.52 -48.00
C ALA A 1077 31.49 -3.24 -46.48
N LEU A 1078 30.45 -2.52 -46.00
CA LEU A 1078 30.26 -2.26 -44.57
C LEU A 1078 29.63 -3.45 -43.80
N MET A 1079 29.06 -4.44 -44.50
CA MET A 1079 28.31 -5.57 -43.92
C MET A 1079 29.12 -6.87 -43.79
N GLU A 1080 30.31 -6.97 -44.39
CA GLU A 1080 31.04 -8.25 -44.53
C GLU A 1080 32.18 -8.52 -43.52
N ARG A 1081 32.34 -7.73 -42.44
CA ARG A 1081 33.41 -7.95 -41.44
C ARG A 1081 32.93 -8.34 -40.04
N LEU A 1082 32.10 -9.39 -39.95
CA LEU A 1082 31.84 -10.10 -38.68
C LEU A 1082 32.02 -11.62 -38.86
N PRO A 1083 32.59 -12.33 -37.86
CA PRO A 1083 33.01 -13.72 -38.01
C PRO A 1083 31.81 -14.67 -38.11
N ARG A 1084 31.75 -15.47 -39.18
CA ARG A 1084 30.82 -16.58 -39.33
C ARG A 1084 31.36 -17.83 -38.60
N ARG A 1085 30.50 -18.54 -37.88
CA ARG A 1085 30.64 -19.97 -37.52
C ARG A 1085 29.29 -20.68 -37.77
N PRO A 1086 29.28 -22.02 -37.89
CA PRO A 1086 28.76 -22.70 -39.08
C PRO A 1086 27.29 -23.07 -38.98
N ALA A 1087 26.70 -23.22 -40.17
CA ALA A 1087 25.35 -23.69 -40.38
C ALA A 1087 25.18 -25.16 -39.95
N GLY A 1088 24.10 -25.41 -39.20
CA GLY A 1088 23.44 -26.71 -39.11
C GLY A 1088 21.97 -26.47 -39.36
N GLY A 1089 21.48 -26.92 -40.51
CA GLY A 1089 20.12 -26.68 -40.99
C GLY A 1089 19.09 -27.64 -40.41
N ALA A 1090 17.83 -27.22 -40.52
CA ALA A 1090 16.69 -28.07 -40.86
C ALA A 1090 15.55 -27.12 -41.26
N GLU A 1091 15.20 -27.15 -42.53
CA GLU A 1091 14.00 -26.54 -43.10
C GLU A 1091 12.77 -27.26 -42.56
N VAL A 1092 11.76 -26.52 -42.09
CA VAL A 1092 10.36 -26.95 -42.14
C VAL A 1092 9.53 -25.73 -42.52
N GLU A 1093 8.86 -25.86 -43.67
CA GLU A 1093 7.95 -24.92 -44.28
C GLU A 1093 6.73 -24.65 -43.37
N ALA A 1094 6.32 -23.38 -43.30
CA ALA A 1094 5.01 -23.00 -42.78
C ALA A 1094 4.25 -22.29 -43.91
N GLY A 1095 3.47 -23.08 -44.66
CA GLY A 1095 2.43 -22.61 -45.56
C GLY A 1095 1.23 -22.07 -44.77
N GLY A 1096 0.67 -20.98 -45.28
CA GLY A 1096 -0.47 -20.29 -44.68
C GLY A 1096 -1.83 -20.69 -45.24
N GLU A 1097 -2.80 -19.94 -44.73
CA GLU A 1097 -4.14 -19.64 -45.25
C GLU A 1097 -5.24 -20.71 -45.17
N GLY A 1098 -6.31 -20.33 -44.46
CA GLY A 1098 -7.60 -20.21 -45.12
C GLY A 1098 -8.68 -21.23 -44.74
N GLY A 1099 -9.87 -20.69 -44.42
CA GLY A 1099 -11.10 -21.25 -44.99
C GLY A 1099 -12.03 -22.03 -44.07
N LYS A 1100 -13.11 -21.33 -43.71
CA LYS A 1100 -14.46 -21.79 -43.38
C LYS A 1100 -14.98 -23.07 -44.07
N ASP A 1101 -15.97 -23.61 -43.38
CA ASP A 1101 -17.18 -24.34 -43.82
C ASP A 1101 -17.26 -25.82 -43.45
N GLY A 1102 -18.41 -26.14 -42.88
CA GLY A 1102 -18.75 -27.42 -42.29
C GLY A 1102 -18.99 -28.52 -43.31
N SER A 1103 -18.89 -29.77 -42.87
CA SER A 1103 -20.02 -30.71 -42.84
C SER A 1103 -19.57 -32.04 -42.25
N VAL A 1104 -20.46 -32.61 -41.43
CA VAL A 1104 -20.88 -34.02 -41.37
C VAL A 1104 -19.83 -35.13 -41.56
N GLY A 1105 -19.76 -36.05 -40.58
CA GLY A 1105 -19.59 -37.48 -40.88
C GLY A 1105 -18.55 -38.23 -40.05
N ASP A 1106 -19.04 -38.86 -38.99
CA ASP A 1106 -18.84 -40.26 -38.56
C ASP A 1106 -17.45 -40.94 -38.49
N HIS A 1107 -17.30 -41.61 -37.34
CA HIS A 1107 -16.56 -42.85 -37.06
C HIS A 1107 -15.02 -42.88 -37.21
N ALA A 1108 -14.32 -42.80 -36.06
CA ALA A 1108 -13.79 -43.94 -35.29
C ALA A 1108 -12.96 -43.45 -34.10
#